data_AF-A0A7C5HEY6-F1
#
_entry.id   AF-A0A7C5HEY6-F1
#
_cell.length_a   1.000
_cell.length_b   1.000
_cell.length_c   1.000
_cell.angle_alpha   90.00
_cell.angle_beta   90.00
_cell.angle_gamma   90.00
#
_symmetry.space_group_name_H-M   'P 1'
#
loop_
_entity.id
_entity.type
_entity.pdbx_description
1 polymer ?
#
loop_
_entity_poly.entity_id
_entity_poly.type
_entity_poly.pdbx_seq_one_letter_code
_entity_poly.pdbx_strand_id
1 'polypeptide(L)'
;MQNEKIYLERIKRFINEIYEKRYFNHTPLEAEYIVDKINPIPYQKVIKRKFKPIKIDEKWGEDWSCGWFKFKGDIPSKFKGLEVAALIDIQGEACVFKDGVPYVGLTNKIHWNLFSGKNFVPLYNNAEGREKVELLLEAGANGLFGKSDQDYKLKQAELVCVNRKIYDLDIDLRVLNSLLESLEEKSPHRKKIISGINEVVNIWQDGKGIDKCLLITKKLLSQSANASSLTVYSIGHAHLDCAWLWPLRETRRKAGRTFSTALKFMEEFPDYKFGASQPQLYQFVKEDYSELYQKIKQAVKDKKWECQGAMWVEPDMNLTSGESLVRQCFYGKKFYRDEFSVEVDNCWLPDVFGYSAALPQILKKCGVDFFMTQKISWNATNTFPHHTFYWEGIDGTRILTHFLPTNDYNLSNFPHQLIESEKRFAQSDVSDDFLNLYGIGDGGGGPSRFQIEMGIRQQNLEGTPKFKFSFAQDFFDKISQIPPEKLPVWVGELYLELHRGTYTTRALMKKFNRQLETKLHDVEFLSTLVENYPKAEIEQIWKDTLLNQFHDILPGSSIGWVYEDACRTSELNLRKLEKIQNEIISKLYGKTDKIGDNFIVYNTLCWDRKEIIQIPAPKGNYWVEGEYGAGTINTSDRNFIEYEVWIPAMGYTAIRLEPTNISFPAGEPLLKATATFLENGLIKVEIADDGSISSIFDKEENREVLSGFANKLLLWEDKPINWESWDINHFYRETIPEQAKRASVQVEKLTDLQAVILQKFKIGNSKIEQKVSIRNNSKLVKIENKVDWKEAQKMLRASAKVNIFTNEATSEIQFGTIKRPTHSNTTWDDAKFEIPAQRFVDLSQSDYGIALINDCKYGHFIKDNFLDLNLLRSPKDLDEKSDIHKHEFTFCYYPHKGNLIASDTLEIAHKLNDPVIFHPIKNLPEKRSFGFYQIQGQNVKLETIKRAENGKGTILRLYEYAGSNSKIILNILKDWKSVIETDLLENDLKSIEGEFNSIELEFNPFEIKTYRIEF
;
A
#
# COMPACT_ATOMS: atom_id res chain seq x y z
N MET A 1 -30.26 14.51 39.45
CA MET A 1 -30.11 15.05 40.84
C MET A 1 -30.59 16.51 40.84
N GLN A 2 -31.04 17.13 41.95
CA GLN A 2 -31.27 18.58 41.91
C GLN A 2 -29.94 19.29 41.62
N ASN A 3 -29.91 20.29 40.71
CA ASN A 3 -28.72 21.06 40.33
C ASN A 3 -27.54 20.27 39.72
N GLU A 4 -27.79 19.13 39.08
CA GLU A 4 -26.75 18.26 38.51
C GLU A 4 -25.71 19.00 37.64
N LYS A 5 -26.16 19.90 36.78
CA LYS A 5 -25.29 20.71 35.91
C LYS A 5 -24.23 21.50 36.70
N ILE A 6 -24.59 22.02 37.87
CA ILE A 6 -23.67 22.77 38.74
C ILE A 6 -22.58 21.84 39.29
N TYR A 7 -22.96 20.62 39.70
CA TYR A 7 -22.00 19.64 40.18
C TYR A 7 -21.04 19.18 39.08
N LEU A 8 -21.54 18.95 37.86
CA LEU A 8 -20.68 18.57 36.73
C LEU A 8 -19.64 19.66 36.41
N GLU A 9 -20.04 20.93 36.39
CA GLU A 9 -19.10 22.04 36.19
C GLU A 9 -18.08 22.16 37.32
N ARG A 10 -18.51 21.96 38.57
CA ARG A 10 -17.61 21.91 39.73
C ARG A 10 -16.58 20.78 39.60
N ILE A 11 -17.02 19.59 39.20
CA ILE A 11 -16.18 18.42 39.01
C ILE A 11 -15.14 18.66 37.91
N LYS A 12 -15.57 19.17 36.75
CA LYS A 12 -14.66 19.48 35.63
C LYS A 12 -13.55 20.45 36.04
N ARG A 13 -13.88 21.53 36.76
CA ARG A 13 -12.89 22.49 37.28
C ARG A 13 -11.90 21.83 38.23
N PHE A 14 -12.41 20.97 39.12
CA PHE A 14 -11.59 20.25 40.08
C PHE A 14 -10.63 19.27 39.42
N ILE A 15 -11.07 18.51 38.42
CA ILE A 15 -10.19 17.59 37.65
C ILE A 15 -9.01 18.35 37.03
N ASN A 16 -9.26 19.53 36.46
CA ASN A 16 -8.20 20.38 35.91
C ASN A 16 -7.24 20.89 37.00
N GLU A 17 -7.74 21.26 38.18
CA GLU A 17 -6.89 21.65 39.32
C GLU A 17 -5.97 20.50 39.77
N ILE A 18 -6.50 19.28 39.85
CA ILE A 18 -5.74 18.09 40.26
C ILE A 18 -4.62 17.78 39.25
N TYR A 19 -4.91 17.90 37.95
CA TYR A 19 -3.94 17.66 36.88
C TYR A 19 -2.67 18.53 37.01
N GLU A 20 -2.82 19.80 37.36
CA GLU A 20 -1.71 20.75 37.53
C GLU A 20 -0.87 20.44 38.79
N LYS A 21 -1.41 19.70 39.76
CA LYS A 21 -0.74 19.37 41.04
C LYS A 21 0.02 18.04 41.02
N ARG A 22 0.09 17.34 39.88
CA ARG A 22 0.75 16.02 39.75
C ARG A 22 2.27 16.08 39.93
N TYR A 23 2.85 17.23 39.65
CA TYR A 23 4.28 17.47 39.78
C TYR A 23 4.52 18.63 40.76
N PHE A 24 5.62 18.54 41.51
CA PHE A 24 6.01 19.58 42.46
C PHE A 24 7.54 19.68 42.52
N ASN A 25 8.05 20.65 43.28
CA ASN A 25 9.50 20.82 43.49
C ASN A 25 10.30 21.09 42.20
N HIS A 26 9.75 21.86 41.26
CA HIS A 26 10.38 22.23 39.99
C HIS A 26 11.79 22.80 40.18
N THR A 27 12.78 22.21 39.49
CA THR A 27 14.19 22.62 39.53
C THR A 27 14.76 22.65 38.10
N PRO A 28 15.26 23.77 37.59
CA PRO A 28 15.75 23.87 36.21
C PRO A 28 16.91 22.90 35.89
N LEU A 29 16.94 22.40 34.67
CA LEU A 29 18.09 21.69 34.09
C LEU A 29 18.87 22.64 33.17
N GLU A 30 20.20 22.51 33.18
CA GLU A 30 21.04 23.12 32.15
C GLU A 30 20.86 22.36 30.84
N ALA A 31 20.78 23.09 29.72
CA ALA A 31 20.60 22.50 28.40
C ALA A 31 21.69 22.98 27.44
N GLU A 32 22.26 22.04 26.70
CA GLU A 32 23.15 22.29 25.56
C GLU A 32 22.62 21.53 24.35
N TYR A 33 22.88 22.02 23.14
CA TYR A 33 22.44 21.36 21.92
C TYR A 33 23.46 21.45 20.78
N ILE A 34 23.27 20.60 19.79
CA ILE A 34 23.90 20.67 18.48
C ILE A 34 22.83 20.35 17.44
N VAL A 35 22.91 20.96 16.27
CA VAL A 35 21.91 20.79 15.21
C VAL A 35 22.57 20.69 13.84
N ASP A 36 22.06 19.78 13.01
CA ASP A 36 22.26 19.73 11.57
C ASP A 36 20.96 20.16 10.89
N LYS A 37 21.08 20.84 9.75
CA LYS A 37 19.93 21.42 9.06
C LYS A 37 18.97 20.36 8.53
N ILE A 38 19.48 19.20 8.10
CA ILE A 38 18.68 18.21 7.37
C ILE A 38 19.00 16.78 7.80
N ASN A 39 20.27 16.46 8.01
CA ASN A 39 20.71 15.08 8.17
C ASN A 39 20.71 14.67 9.65
N PRO A 40 20.13 13.51 10.01
CA PRO A 40 20.31 12.94 11.33
C PRO A 40 21.80 12.78 11.67
N ILE A 41 22.19 13.17 12.88
CA ILE A 41 23.57 13.01 13.36
C ILE A 41 23.66 11.67 14.09
N PRO A 42 24.44 10.68 13.61
CA PRO A 42 24.56 9.40 14.30
C PRO A 42 25.13 9.56 15.73
N TYR A 43 24.62 8.77 16.68
CA TYR A 43 25.05 8.79 18.08
C TYR A 43 26.58 8.74 18.24
N GLN A 44 27.25 7.81 17.55
CA GLN A 44 28.72 7.64 17.63
C GLN A 44 29.51 8.89 17.20
N LYS A 45 28.92 9.73 16.33
CA LYS A 45 29.52 10.99 15.90
C LYS A 45 29.20 12.12 16.89
N VAL A 46 27.98 12.17 17.44
CA VAL A 46 27.55 13.29 18.28
C VAL A 46 28.27 13.33 19.63
N ILE A 47 28.54 12.18 20.24
CA ILE A 47 29.22 12.10 21.55
C ILE A 47 30.65 12.66 21.51
N LYS A 48 31.24 12.80 20.32
CA LYS A 48 32.58 13.37 20.10
C LYS A 48 32.54 14.86 19.74
N ARG A 49 31.34 15.45 19.58
CA ARG A 49 31.16 16.85 19.19
C ARG A 49 30.93 17.74 20.40
N LYS A 50 31.25 19.02 20.24
CA LYS A 50 31.01 20.05 21.25
C LYS A 50 29.58 20.58 21.11
N PHE A 51 28.83 20.57 22.21
CA PHE A 51 27.50 21.16 22.30
C PHE A 51 27.61 22.64 22.66
N LYS A 52 26.62 23.45 22.26
CA LYS A 52 26.52 24.86 22.67
C LYS A 52 25.33 25.05 23.63
N PRO A 53 25.43 25.94 24.63
CA PRO A 53 24.32 26.21 25.55
C PRO A 53 23.06 26.71 24.85
N ILE A 54 21.90 26.44 25.43
CA ILE A 54 20.59 26.98 24.99
C ILE A 54 19.72 27.32 26.20
N LYS A 55 18.94 28.41 26.10
CA LYS A 55 18.01 28.85 27.15
C LYS A 55 16.55 28.50 26.81
N ILE A 56 15.69 28.52 27.83
CA ILE A 56 14.24 28.47 27.62
C ILE A 56 13.81 29.61 26.67
N ASP A 57 12.86 29.31 25.80
CA ASP A 57 12.33 30.14 24.71
C ASP A 57 13.30 30.45 23.55
N GLU A 58 14.52 29.92 23.59
CA GLU A 58 15.47 30.04 22.49
C GLU A 58 15.17 29.00 21.39
N LYS A 59 15.27 29.43 20.13
CA LYS A 59 15.04 28.60 18.94
C LYS A 59 16.27 27.73 18.67
N TRP A 60 16.06 26.44 18.42
CA TRP A 60 17.14 25.49 18.16
C TRP A 60 17.21 24.99 16.72
N GLY A 61 16.10 25.01 15.96
CA GLY A 61 16.06 24.45 14.61
C GLY A 61 14.99 25.07 13.72
N GLU A 62 14.93 24.61 12.48
CA GLU A 62 13.88 24.89 11.49
C GLU A 62 13.25 23.55 11.07
N ASP A 63 12.15 23.58 10.31
CA ASP A 63 11.52 22.36 9.79
C ASP A 63 12.56 21.35 9.28
N TRP A 64 12.46 20.11 9.74
CA TRP A 64 13.32 18.98 9.40
C TRP A 64 14.75 19.00 9.93
N SER A 65 15.13 20.03 10.70
CA SER A 65 16.40 20.06 11.42
C SER A 65 16.53 18.88 12.37
N CYS A 66 17.72 18.30 12.44
CA CYS A 66 18.02 17.15 13.27
C CYS A 66 19.02 17.56 14.35
N GLY A 67 18.62 17.48 15.61
CA GLY A 67 19.40 17.95 16.73
C GLY A 67 19.78 16.84 17.70
N TRP A 68 20.70 17.16 18.59
CA TRP A 68 20.89 16.46 19.85
C TRP A 68 20.92 17.46 20.99
N PHE A 69 20.27 17.11 22.10
CA PHE A 69 20.27 17.88 23.33
C PHE A 69 20.95 17.12 24.45
N LYS A 70 21.72 17.84 25.25
CA LYS A 70 22.32 17.36 26.48
C LYS A 70 21.76 18.16 27.65
N PHE A 71 21.06 17.50 28.55
CA PHE A 71 20.54 18.11 29.79
C PHE A 71 21.36 17.67 30.98
N LYS A 72 21.71 18.60 31.87
CA LYS A 72 22.53 18.35 33.06
C LYS A 72 21.92 19.01 34.29
N GLY A 73 22.08 18.36 35.43
CA GLY A 73 21.77 18.92 36.73
C GLY A 73 22.04 17.93 37.85
N ASP A 74 21.91 18.39 39.09
CA ASP A 74 22.01 17.56 40.29
C ASP A 74 20.64 17.45 40.95
N ILE A 75 20.26 16.24 41.39
CA ILE A 75 19.05 16.05 42.19
C ILE A 75 19.23 16.78 43.53
N PRO A 76 18.37 17.77 43.87
CA PRO A 76 18.50 18.47 45.14
C PRO A 76 18.39 17.51 46.34
N SER A 77 19.14 17.77 47.42
CA SER A 77 19.10 16.91 48.62
C SER A 77 17.70 16.82 49.25
N LYS A 78 16.84 17.82 49.03
CA LYS A 78 15.43 17.81 49.46
C LYS A 78 14.55 16.80 48.71
N PHE A 79 15.03 16.16 47.64
CA PHE A 79 14.28 15.14 46.89
C PHE A 79 14.56 13.73 47.40
N LYS A 80 15.45 13.57 48.37
CA LYS A 80 15.73 12.26 48.97
C LYS A 80 14.44 11.61 49.45
N GLY A 81 14.20 10.35 49.08
CA GLY A 81 12.97 9.64 49.43
C GLY A 81 11.83 9.78 48.42
N LEU A 82 11.97 10.63 47.40
CA LEU A 82 10.89 10.96 46.46
C LEU A 82 11.11 10.33 45.08
N GLU A 83 10.01 10.13 44.36
CA GLU A 83 10.02 9.82 42.93
C GLU A 83 10.39 11.07 42.13
N VAL A 84 11.40 10.97 41.26
CA VAL A 84 11.97 12.08 40.49
C VAL A 84 11.94 11.77 39.01
N ALA A 85 11.55 12.77 38.22
CA ALA A 85 11.50 12.73 36.77
C ALA A 85 12.01 14.04 36.15
N ALA A 86 12.23 14.04 34.83
CA ALA A 86 12.46 15.26 34.07
C ALA A 86 11.26 15.58 33.17
N LEU A 87 10.89 16.87 33.09
CA LEU A 87 9.94 17.40 32.11
C LEU A 87 10.72 18.17 31.04
N ILE A 88 10.60 17.72 29.79
CA ILE A 88 11.34 18.26 28.65
C ILE A 88 10.38 18.51 27.48
N ASP A 89 10.33 19.75 27.00
CA ASP A 89 9.61 20.14 25.79
C ASP A 89 10.55 20.95 24.90
N ILE A 90 10.92 20.36 23.77
CA ILE A 90 11.76 20.99 22.74
C ILE A 90 10.94 21.50 21.55
N GLN A 91 9.62 21.51 21.61
CA GLN A 91 8.74 21.86 20.48
C GLN A 91 8.99 21.02 19.22
N GLY A 92 9.28 19.74 19.40
CA GLY A 92 9.45 18.76 18.33
C GLY A 92 9.42 17.34 18.89
N GLU A 93 9.73 16.37 18.04
CA GLU A 93 9.89 14.97 18.45
C GLU A 93 11.29 14.75 19.04
N ALA A 94 11.40 13.91 20.06
CA ALA A 94 12.70 13.51 20.60
C ALA A 94 12.74 12.05 21.03
N CYS A 95 13.95 11.55 21.24
CA CYS A 95 14.19 10.25 21.86
C CYS A 95 15.35 10.38 22.85
N VAL A 96 15.11 10.00 24.10
CA VAL A 96 16.17 9.86 25.11
C VAL A 96 17.01 8.65 24.77
N PHE A 97 18.33 8.79 24.85
CA PHE A 97 19.29 7.71 24.70
C PHE A 97 19.94 7.39 26.05
N LYS A 98 20.10 6.10 26.33
CA LYS A 98 20.86 5.60 27.48
C LYS A 98 21.92 4.64 26.94
N ASP A 99 23.19 4.95 27.23
CA ASP A 99 24.34 4.15 26.80
C ASP A 99 24.39 3.87 25.27
N GLY A 100 23.88 4.80 24.46
CA GLY A 100 23.83 4.67 23.00
C GLY A 100 22.59 3.98 22.43
N VAL A 101 21.66 3.56 23.29
CA VAL A 101 20.41 2.89 22.90
C VAL A 101 19.21 3.82 23.10
N PRO A 102 18.27 3.91 22.14
CA PRO A 102 16.98 4.55 22.37
C PRO A 102 16.29 3.99 23.62
N TYR A 103 15.82 4.87 24.49
CA TYR A 103 15.23 4.52 25.80
C TYR A 103 13.76 4.90 25.91
N VAL A 104 13.41 6.16 25.63
CA VAL A 104 12.02 6.62 25.64
C VAL A 104 11.84 7.79 24.68
N GLY A 105 10.75 7.76 23.92
CA GLY A 105 10.35 8.81 22.98
C GLY A 105 9.60 9.94 23.66
N LEU A 106 9.83 11.16 23.19
CA LEU A 106 9.11 12.36 23.57
C LEU A 106 8.39 12.95 22.36
N THR A 107 7.18 13.42 22.59
CA THR A 107 6.26 14.01 21.62
C THR A 107 5.56 15.17 22.31
N ASN A 108 5.86 16.39 21.90
CA ASN A 108 5.45 17.62 22.58
C ASN A 108 3.93 17.73 22.84
N LYS A 109 3.10 17.62 21.80
CA LYS A 109 1.64 17.75 21.86
C LYS A 109 0.95 16.98 20.74
N ILE A 110 -0.23 16.46 21.03
CA ILE A 110 -1.12 15.80 20.06
C ILE A 110 -2.41 16.60 20.03
N HIS A 111 -2.75 17.14 18.86
CA HIS A 111 -3.78 18.16 18.72
C HIS A 111 -5.19 17.67 19.07
N TRP A 112 -5.51 16.39 18.85
CA TRP A 112 -6.79 15.79 19.25
C TRP A 112 -6.81 15.21 20.67
N ASN A 113 -5.66 14.99 21.31
CA ASN A 113 -5.60 14.49 22.68
C ASN A 113 -4.40 15.07 23.45
N LEU A 114 -4.63 16.19 24.12
CA LEU A 114 -3.60 16.92 24.88
C LEU A 114 -3.01 16.12 26.05
N PHE A 115 -3.71 15.09 26.56
CA PHE A 115 -3.24 14.25 27.67
C PHE A 115 -2.27 13.15 27.24
N SER A 116 -2.12 12.96 25.93
CA SER A 116 -1.30 11.91 25.33
C SER A 116 0.08 12.40 24.89
N GLY A 117 0.38 13.69 25.07
CA GLY A 117 1.74 14.23 24.90
C GLY A 117 2.74 13.55 25.84
N LYS A 118 3.97 13.34 25.35
CA LYS A 118 5.06 12.66 26.05
C LYS A 118 6.20 13.66 26.26
N ASN A 119 6.18 14.37 27.39
CA ASN A 119 7.27 15.27 27.81
C ASN A 119 7.97 14.78 29.10
N PHE A 120 7.62 13.59 29.58
CA PHE A 120 8.04 13.04 30.87
C PHE A 120 9.11 11.97 30.69
N VAL A 121 10.23 12.10 31.41
CA VAL A 121 11.32 11.13 31.46
C VAL A 121 11.48 10.61 32.89
N PRO A 122 11.16 9.34 33.19
CA PRO A 122 11.37 8.79 34.53
C PRO A 122 12.87 8.63 34.84
N LEU A 123 13.29 9.06 36.03
CA LEU A 123 14.68 8.97 36.48
C LEU A 123 14.85 7.99 37.65
N TYR A 124 14.18 8.25 38.77
CA TYR A 124 14.31 7.47 40.00
C TYR A 124 12.96 7.33 40.70
N ASN A 125 12.59 6.10 41.10
CA ASN A 125 11.40 5.87 41.94
C ASN A 125 11.61 6.32 43.38
N ASN A 126 12.86 6.34 43.84
CA ASN A 126 13.26 6.78 45.16
C ASN A 126 14.68 7.36 45.08
N ALA A 127 14.81 8.68 45.06
CA ALA A 127 16.11 9.34 44.97
C ALA A 127 16.87 9.32 46.31
N GLU A 128 18.19 9.21 46.24
CA GLU A 128 19.12 9.33 47.38
C GLU A 128 19.45 10.80 47.71
N GLY A 129 19.25 11.69 46.74
CA GLY A 129 19.65 13.10 46.77
C GLY A 129 21.11 13.29 46.35
N ARG A 130 21.37 14.34 45.54
CA ARG A 130 22.67 14.71 44.95
C ARG A 130 23.16 13.81 43.82
N GLU A 131 22.33 12.89 43.32
CA GLU A 131 22.66 12.16 42.09
C GLU A 131 22.81 13.12 40.92
N LYS A 132 23.80 12.84 40.07
CA LYS A 132 23.99 13.58 38.83
C LYS A 132 23.03 13.08 37.77
N VAL A 133 22.35 14.02 37.12
CA VAL A 133 21.48 13.75 35.98
C VAL A 133 22.20 14.23 34.72
N GLU A 134 22.39 13.32 33.79
CA GLU A 134 22.84 13.63 32.43
C GLU A 134 21.92 12.89 31.44
N LEU A 135 21.17 13.64 30.64
CA LEU A 135 20.27 13.10 29.63
C LEU A 135 20.74 13.52 28.26
N LEU A 136 20.81 12.57 27.33
CA LEU A 136 21.15 12.84 25.93
C LEU A 136 19.95 12.47 25.05
N LEU A 137 19.45 13.42 24.28
CA LEU A 137 18.25 13.28 23.47
C LEU A 137 18.55 13.53 22.00
N GLU A 138 18.14 12.63 21.12
CA GLU A 138 18.07 12.90 19.69
C GLU A 138 16.76 13.64 19.39
N ALA A 139 16.81 14.73 18.62
CA ALA A 139 15.69 15.64 18.38
C ALA A 139 15.38 15.80 16.89
N GLY A 140 14.10 15.84 16.52
CA GLY A 140 13.60 16.15 15.18
C GLY A 140 12.73 17.41 15.22
N ALA A 141 13.07 18.40 14.40
CA ALA A 141 12.30 19.64 14.26
C ALA A 141 11.11 19.38 13.33
N ASN A 142 10.17 18.59 13.83
CA ASN A 142 8.92 18.20 13.20
C ASN A 142 7.97 17.79 14.33
N GLY A 143 6.66 17.87 14.09
CA GLY A 143 5.66 17.26 14.95
C GLY A 143 5.47 15.77 14.64
N LEU A 144 4.49 15.17 15.30
CA LEU A 144 4.06 13.80 15.06
C LEU A 144 3.70 13.57 13.58
N PHE A 145 3.06 14.55 12.94
CA PHE A 145 2.60 14.53 11.54
C PHE A 145 3.53 15.23 10.56
N GLY A 146 4.83 15.26 10.85
CA GLY A 146 5.81 15.92 9.98
C GLY A 146 5.90 17.41 10.26
N LYS A 147 5.92 18.23 9.21
CA LYS A 147 6.06 19.68 9.35
C LYS A 147 4.95 20.26 10.24
N SER A 148 5.30 21.19 11.12
CA SER A 148 4.37 21.84 12.05
C SER A 148 4.60 23.35 12.09
N ASP A 149 3.58 24.13 12.45
CA ASP A 149 3.69 25.60 12.60
C ASP A 149 4.44 26.03 13.88
N GLN A 150 5.40 25.22 14.34
CA GLN A 150 6.17 25.50 15.55
C GLN A 150 7.47 26.23 15.25
N ASP A 151 7.89 27.08 16.20
CA ASP A 151 9.16 27.81 16.13
C ASP A 151 10.38 26.96 16.50
N TYR A 152 10.18 25.71 16.94
CA TYR A 152 11.20 24.80 17.46
C TYR A 152 12.07 25.46 18.54
N LYS A 153 11.44 25.81 19.67
CA LYS A 153 12.09 26.40 20.85
C LYS A 153 12.17 25.41 22.01
N LEU A 154 13.19 25.55 22.86
CA LEU A 154 13.20 24.85 24.14
C LEU A 154 12.18 25.50 25.09
N LYS A 155 11.07 24.82 25.40
CA LYS A 155 9.98 25.34 26.24
C LYS A 155 10.02 24.85 27.68
N GLN A 156 10.55 23.66 27.91
CA GLN A 156 10.63 23.09 29.25
C GLN A 156 11.89 22.24 29.39
N ALA A 157 12.58 22.39 30.52
CA ALA A 157 13.76 21.62 30.90
C ALA A 157 13.95 21.68 32.42
N GLU A 158 13.33 20.75 33.15
CA GLU A 158 13.33 20.76 34.61
C GLU A 158 13.23 19.36 35.23
N LEU A 159 13.77 19.23 36.44
CA LEU A 159 13.51 18.12 37.35
C LEU A 159 12.27 18.42 38.18
N VAL A 160 11.45 17.39 38.38
CA VAL A 160 10.24 17.44 39.21
C VAL A 160 10.16 16.23 40.12
N CYS A 161 9.50 16.41 41.27
CA CYS A 161 9.03 15.30 42.09
C CYS A 161 7.62 14.90 41.65
N VAL A 162 7.35 13.60 41.59
CA VAL A 162 6.03 13.07 41.19
C VAL A 162 5.16 12.87 42.42
N ASN A 163 3.94 13.41 42.41
CA ASN A 163 2.95 13.11 43.43
C ASN A 163 2.06 11.94 42.95
N ARG A 164 2.49 10.71 43.25
CA ARG A 164 1.82 9.50 42.76
C ARG A 164 0.35 9.41 43.16
N LYS A 165 0.02 9.79 44.41
CA LYS A 165 -1.37 9.75 44.89
C LYS A 165 -2.28 10.74 44.15
N ILE A 166 -1.78 11.96 43.86
CA ILE A 166 -2.52 12.96 43.07
C ILE A 166 -2.67 12.48 41.62
N TYR A 167 -1.60 11.89 41.06
CA TYR A 167 -1.64 11.30 39.72
C TYR A 167 -2.69 10.19 39.61
N ASP A 168 -2.74 9.27 40.58
CA ASP A 168 -3.74 8.20 40.60
C ASP A 168 -5.17 8.78 40.72
N LEU A 169 -5.36 9.80 41.57
CA LEU A 169 -6.65 10.50 41.71
C LEU A 169 -7.09 11.19 40.42
N ASP A 170 -6.17 11.84 39.69
CA ASP A 170 -6.46 12.48 38.39
C ASP A 170 -7.06 11.47 37.41
N ILE A 171 -6.42 10.31 37.26
CA ILE A 171 -6.86 9.27 36.33
C ILE A 171 -8.20 8.68 36.79
N ASP A 172 -8.35 8.36 38.08
CA ASP A 172 -9.61 7.85 38.63
C ASP A 172 -10.78 8.79 38.32
N LEU A 173 -10.58 10.10 38.54
CA LEU A 173 -11.60 11.11 38.28
C LEU A 173 -11.93 11.24 36.80
N ARG A 174 -10.94 11.11 35.91
CA ARG A 174 -11.14 11.15 34.45
C ARG A 174 -11.88 9.94 33.93
N VAL A 175 -11.57 8.74 34.44
CA VAL A 175 -12.34 7.51 34.14
C VAL A 175 -13.79 7.71 34.55
N LEU A 176 -14.04 8.10 35.81
CA LEU A 176 -15.40 8.29 36.31
C LEU A 176 -16.14 9.41 35.59
N ASN A 177 -15.47 10.52 35.27
CA ASN A 177 -16.08 11.63 34.52
C ASN A 177 -16.41 11.24 33.07
N SER A 178 -15.55 10.47 32.40
CA SER A 178 -15.84 9.94 31.06
C SER A 178 -17.00 8.94 31.09
N LEU A 179 -17.06 8.08 32.10
CA LEU A 179 -18.20 7.17 32.29
C LEU A 179 -19.52 7.94 32.44
N LEU A 180 -19.51 9.07 33.18
CA LEU A 180 -20.68 9.96 33.27
C LEU A 180 -21.13 10.50 31.92
N GLU A 181 -20.35 10.49 30.85
CA GLU A 181 -20.81 10.99 29.55
C GLU A 181 -21.76 10.00 28.87
N SER A 182 -21.66 8.70 29.17
CA SER A 182 -22.46 7.63 28.57
C SER A 182 -23.59 7.09 29.46
N LEU A 183 -23.56 7.36 30.77
CA LEU A 183 -24.61 6.89 31.69
C LEU A 183 -25.92 7.68 31.55
N GLU A 184 -27.05 6.97 31.58
CA GLU A 184 -28.39 7.56 31.54
C GLU A 184 -28.60 8.61 32.65
N GLU A 185 -29.14 9.77 32.27
CA GLU A 185 -29.25 10.98 33.11
C GLU A 185 -29.94 10.74 34.47
N LYS A 186 -30.90 9.82 34.53
CA LYS A 186 -31.68 9.57 35.75
C LYS A 186 -31.26 8.30 36.50
N SER A 187 -30.29 7.54 35.99
CA SER A 187 -29.87 6.27 36.59
C SER A 187 -29.33 6.45 38.02
N PRO A 188 -29.58 5.50 38.94
CA PRO A 188 -28.98 5.51 40.26
C PRO A 188 -27.45 5.50 40.21
N HIS A 189 -26.86 4.77 39.25
CA HIS A 189 -25.42 4.67 39.08
C HIS A 189 -24.78 6.04 38.81
N ARG A 190 -25.31 6.79 37.83
CA ARG A 190 -24.86 8.17 37.54
C ARG A 190 -24.91 9.07 38.76
N LYS A 191 -26.01 9.06 39.51
CA LYS A 191 -26.18 9.87 40.72
C LYS A 191 -25.15 9.51 41.80
N LYS A 192 -24.84 8.22 41.97
CA LYS A 192 -23.82 7.74 42.92
C LYS A 192 -22.43 8.23 42.53
N ILE A 193 -22.06 8.16 41.26
CA ILE A 193 -20.76 8.68 40.79
C ILE A 193 -20.67 10.19 41.01
N ILE A 194 -21.66 10.97 40.57
CA ILE A 194 -21.64 12.44 40.74
C ILE A 194 -21.53 12.81 42.23
N SER A 195 -22.31 12.14 43.09
CA SER A 195 -22.26 12.37 44.53
C SER A 195 -20.89 12.02 45.12
N GLY A 196 -20.32 10.88 44.74
CA GLY A 196 -19.03 10.43 45.25
C GLY A 196 -17.87 11.31 44.78
N ILE A 197 -17.84 11.73 43.52
CA ILE A 197 -16.84 12.70 43.05
C ILE A 197 -17.04 14.05 43.77
N ASN A 198 -18.28 14.51 43.97
CA ASN A 198 -18.52 15.74 44.72
C ASN A 198 -18.02 15.65 46.18
N GLU A 199 -18.13 14.47 46.81
CA GLU A 199 -17.54 14.21 48.12
C GLU A 199 -16.02 14.30 48.10
N VAL A 200 -15.36 13.78 47.05
CA VAL A 200 -13.92 13.98 46.81
C VAL A 200 -13.57 15.47 46.77
N VAL A 201 -14.32 16.28 46.01
CA VAL A 201 -14.09 17.74 45.95
C VAL A 201 -14.25 18.40 47.33
N ASN A 202 -15.18 17.94 48.15
CA ASN A 202 -15.38 18.46 49.51
C ASN A 202 -14.23 18.11 50.46
N ILE A 203 -13.60 16.93 50.28
CA ILE A 203 -12.58 16.39 51.19
C ILE A 203 -11.17 16.86 50.84
N TRP A 204 -10.90 17.15 49.56
CA TRP A 204 -9.57 17.42 49.02
C TRP A 204 -8.64 18.25 49.91
N GLN A 205 -9.11 19.38 50.45
CA GLN A 205 -8.37 20.28 51.36
C GLN A 205 -6.89 20.48 50.96
N ASP A 206 -6.66 20.87 49.70
CA ASP A 206 -5.32 21.09 49.13
C ASP A 206 -4.35 19.90 49.31
N GLY A 207 -4.87 18.68 49.17
CA GLY A 207 -4.10 17.45 49.21
C GLY A 207 -4.07 16.75 50.58
N LYS A 208 -4.52 17.40 51.66
CA LYS A 208 -4.59 16.76 53.00
C LYS A 208 -5.58 15.60 53.05
N GLY A 209 -6.64 15.65 52.24
CA GLY A 209 -7.68 14.63 52.17
C GLY A 209 -7.40 13.46 51.23
N ILE A 210 -6.24 13.42 50.58
CA ILE A 210 -5.97 12.53 49.43
C ILE A 210 -6.28 11.05 49.67
N ASP A 211 -5.92 10.50 50.83
CA ASP A 211 -6.15 9.08 51.13
C ASP A 211 -7.65 8.74 51.19
N LYS A 212 -8.47 9.67 51.71
CA LYS A 212 -9.93 9.52 51.72
C LYS A 212 -10.51 9.70 50.32
N CYS A 213 -9.98 10.65 49.54
CA CYS A 213 -10.38 10.85 48.15
C CYS A 213 -10.18 9.57 47.33
N LEU A 214 -8.98 8.96 47.41
CA LEU A 214 -8.65 7.72 46.73
C LEU A 214 -9.51 6.54 47.20
N LEU A 215 -9.86 6.47 48.49
CA LEU A 215 -10.77 5.45 48.99
C LEU A 215 -12.16 5.55 48.36
N ILE A 216 -12.66 6.77 48.18
CA ILE A 216 -13.95 7.03 47.53
C ILE A 216 -13.90 6.63 46.05
N THR A 217 -12.91 7.11 45.30
CA THR A 217 -12.79 6.78 43.88
C THR A 217 -12.59 5.28 43.65
N LYS A 218 -11.74 4.63 44.45
CA LYS A 218 -11.53 3.17 44.41
C LYS A 218 -12.84 2.41 44.66
N LYS A 219 -13.67 2.85 45.61
CA LYS A 219 -14.97 2.23 45.87
C LYS A 219 -15.90 2.35 44.66
N LEU A 220 -15.95 3.53 44.03
CA LEU A 220 -16.73 3.75 42.81
C LEU A 220 -16.23 2.88 41.65
N LEU A 221 -14.92 2.80 41.46
CA LEU A 221 -14.30 2.01 40.40
C LEU A 221 -14.37 0.49 40.61
N SER A 222 -14.57 0.04 41.86
CA SER A 222 -14.65 -1.39 42.19
C SER A 222 -16.01 -2.05 41.92
N GLN A 223 -17.03 -1.27 41.49
CA GLN A 223 -18.31 -1.86 41.11
C GLN A 223 -18.14 -2.67 39.82
N SER A 224 -18.66 -3.90 39.80
CA SER A 224 -18.41 -4.85 38.71
C SER A 224 -19.22 -4.52 37.45
N ALA A 225 -18.64 -4.81 36.27
CA ALA A 225 -19.33 -4.76 35.00
C ALA A 225 -20.60 -5.64 35.02
N ASN A 226 -21.58 -5.30 34.19
CA ASN A 226 -22.79 -6.09 34.10
C ASN A 226 -22.44 -7.50 33.59
N ALA A 227 -23.22 -8.51 34.03
CA ALA A 227 -22.99 -9.89 33.59
C ALA A 227 -23.02 -10.01 32.06
N SER A 228 -23.93 -9.28 31.42
CA SER A 228 -24.13 -9.21 29.97
C SER A 228 -23.16 -8.28 29.23
N SER A 229 -22.23 -7.61 29.90
CA SER A 229 -21.23 -6.77 29.23
C SER A 229 -20.23 -7.64 28.46
N LEU A 230 -19.92 -7.21 27.24
CA LEU A 230 -18.94 -7.85 26.36
C LEU A 230 -17.52 -7.71 26.93
N THR A 231 -16.59 -8.50 26.39
CA THR A 231 -15.16 -8.42 26.69
C THR A 231 -14.41 -7.77 25.54
N VAL A 232 -13.60 -6.76 25.85
CA VAL A 232 -12.78 -6.03 24.89
C VAL A 232 -11.34 -6.51 24.95
N TYR A 233 -10.91 -7.26 23.95
CA TYR A 233 -9.52 -7.67 23.79
C TYR A 233 -8.73 -6.46 23.30
N SER A 234 -7.88 -5.92 24.15
CA SER A 234 -7.23 -4.64 23.93
C SER A 234 -5.72 -4.81 23.85
N ILE A 235 -5.14 -4.36 22.74
CA ILE A 235 -3.70 -4.38 22.50
C ILE A 235 -3.18 -2.97 22.24
N GLY A 236 -2.03 -2.67 22.85
CA GLY A 236 -1.28 -1.46 22.54
C GLY A 236 -0.78 -1.52 21.10
N HIS A 237 -1.09 -0.49 20.32
CA HIS A 237 -0.79 -0.44 18.91
C HIS A 237 -0.09 0.88 18.57
N ALA A 238 0.82 0.84 17.60
CA ALA A 238 1.42 2.02 17.01
C ALA A 238 1.47 1.85 15.50
N HIS A 239 0.38 2.24 14.83
CA HIS A 239 0.43 2.41 13.39
C HIS A 239 1.50 3.45 13.08
N LEU A 240 2.47 3.09 12.24
CA LEU A 240 3.58 3.96 11.89
C LEU A 240 3.77 3.88 10.38
N ASP A 241 3.42 4.97 9.71
CA ASP A 241 3.55 5.01 8.27
C ASP A 241 4.99 4.92 7.85
N CYS A 242 5.27 4.03 6.90
CA CYS A 242 6.61 3.87 6.35
C CYS A 242 7.10 5.19 5.76
N ALA A 243 6.23 5.91 5.06
CA ALA A 243 6.39 7.32 4.71
C ALA A 243 5.00 7.92 4.44
N TRP A 244 4.80 9.16 4.86
CA TRP A 244 3.54 9.89 4.65
C TRP A 244 3.80 11.40 4.57
N LEU A 245 3.61 12.10 5.69
CA LEU A 245 3.93 13.52 5.86
C LEU A 245 5.40 13.75 6.28
N TRP A 246 6.21 12.70 6.22
CA TRP A 246 7.65 12.70 6.48
C TRP A 246 8.37 11.70 5.55
N PRO A 247 9.65 11.94 5.25
CA PRO A 247 10.48 11.01 4.47
C PRO A 247 10.87 9.76 5.28
N LEU A 248 11.25 8.69 4.58
CA LEU A 248 11.69 7.41 5.17
C LEU A 248 12.78 7.58 6.24
N ARG A 249 13.71 8.52 6.05
CA ARG A 249 14.77 8.81 7.04
C ARG A 249 14.23 9.15 8.42
N GLU A 250 13.04 9.77 8.50
CA GLU A 250 12.41 10.13 9.76
C GLU A 250 11.65 8.95 10.36
N THR A 251 11.01 8.11 9.52
CA THR A 251 10.39 6.85 9.96
C THR A 251 11.37 5.95 10.70
N ARG A 252 12.61 5.85 10.21
CA ARG A 252 13.66 5.07 10.88
C ARG A 252 13.87 5.52 12.33
N ARG A 253 13.87 6.83 12.58
CA ARG A 253 13.97 7.42 13.93
C ARG A 253 12.66 7.28 14.72
N LYS A 254 11.50 7.42 14.05
CA LYS A 254 10.17 7.16 14.62
C LYS A 254 10.05 5.74 15.16
N ALA A 255 10.54 4.74 14.43
CA ALA A 255 10.55 3.36 14.86
C ALA A 255 11.38 3.18 16.12
N GLY A 256 12.61 3.73 16.16
CA GLY A 256 13.48 3.70 17.33
C GLY A 256 12.82 4.27 18.59
N ARG A 257 12.20 5.45 18.51
CA ARG A 257 11.54 6.08 19.66
C ARG A 257 10.22 5.41 20.07
N THR A 258 9.46 4.89 19.10
CA THR A 258 8.20 4.19 19.35
C THR A 258 8.46 2.87 20.06
N PHE A 259 9.37 2.05 19.53
CA PHE A 259 9.62 0.71 20.06
C PHE A 259 10.33 0.73 21.41
N SER A 260 11.26 1.66 21.62
CA SER A 260 11.88 1.85 22.95
C SER A 260 10.85 2.27 24.01
N THR A 261 9.91 3.15 23.66
CA THR A 261 8.81 3.55 24.56
C THR A 261 7.89 2.37 24.90
N ALA A 262 7.52 1.55 23.91
CA ALA A 262 6.70 0.36 24.16
C ALA A 262 7.40 -0.62 25.10
N LEU A 263 8.68 -0.90 24.89
CA LEU A 263 9.49 -1.73 25.80
C LEU A 263 9.54 -1.13 27.21
N LYS A 264 9.71 0.20 27.33
CA LYS A 264 9.71 0.87 28.63
C LYS A 264 8.40 0.63 29.39
N PHE A 265 7.26 0.71 28.71
CA PHE A 265 5.97 0.44 29.36
C PHE A 265 5.78 -1.05 29.72
N MET A 266 6.39 -1.99 29.01
CA MET A 266 6.39 -3.42 29.41
C MET A 266 7.19 -3.69 30.69
N GLU A 267 8.14 -2.82 31.05
CA GLU A 267 8.83 -2.87 32.33
C GLU A 267 7.95 -2.34 33.47
N GLU A 268 7.16 -1.30 33.18
CA GLU A 268 6.35 -0.58 34.16
C GLU A 268 4.98 -1.24 34.41
N PHE A 269 4.40 -1.86 33.38
CA PHE A 269 3.06 -2.44 33.39
C PHE A 269 3.12 -3.92 32.99
N PRO A 270 3.11 -4.86 33.95
CA PRO A 270 3.30 -6.29 33.66
C PRO A 270 2.27 -6.91 32.70
N ASP A 271 1.02 -6.44 32.76
CA ASP A 271 -0.09 -6.94 31.92
C ASP A 271 -0.13 -6.28 30.53
N TYR A 272 0.62 -5.19 30.32
CA TYR A 272 0.62 -4.46 29.05
C TYR A 272 1.13 -5.33 27.90
N LYS A 273 0.34 -5.36 26.82
CA LYS A 273 0.69 -6.02 25.56
C LYS A 273 0.83 -4.98 24.46
N PHE A 274 1.82 -5.17 23.59
CA PHE A 274 2.03 -4.31 22.42
C PHE A 274 2.18 -5.16 21.17
N GLY A 275 1.65 -4.67 20.05
CA GLY A 275 1.80 -5.29 18.74
C GLY A 275 2.27 -4.30 17.68
N ALA A 276 3.06 -4.81 16.72
CA ALA A 276 3.48 -4.05 15.55
C ALA A 276 3.54 -4.94 14.30
N SER A 277 2.99 -4.40 13.19
CA SER A 277 2.56 -5.13 11.99
C SER A 277 3.59 -5.26 10.87
N GLN A 278 4.58 -4.36 10.78
CA GLN A 278 5.39 -4.18 9.57
C GLN A 278 6.85 -4.67 9.78
N PRO A 279 7.24 -5.85 9.24
CA PRO A 279 8.62 -6.34 9.13
C PRO A 279 9.64 -5.29 8.71
N GLN A 280 9.28 -4.42 7.76
CA GLN A 280 10.12 -3.33 7.29
C GLN A 280 10.60 -2.38 8.40
N LEU A 281 9.76 -2.11 9.41
CA LEU A 281 10.14 -1.28 10.57
C LEU A 281 11.14 -2.00 11.47
N TYR A 282 10.98 -3.30 11.67
CA TYR A 282 11.94 -4.12 12.40
C TYR A 282 13.27 -4.20 11.66
N GLN A 283 13.25 -4.29 10.32
CA GLN A 283 14.46 -4.25 9.49
C GLN A 283 15.20 -2.92 9.68
N PHE A 284 14.50 -1.78 9.66
CA PHE A 284 15.11 -0.47 9.95
C PHE A 284 15.72 -0.40 11.35
N VAL A 285 15.03 -0.93 12.37
CA VAL A 285 15.54 -0.96 13.74
C VAL A 285 16.72 -1.91 13.89
N LYS A 286 16.73 -3.04 13.19
CA LYS A 286 17.86 -3.98 13.14
C LYS A 286 19.11 -3.31 12.55
N GLU A 287 18.94 -2.51 11.49
CA GLU A 287 20.02 -1.79 10.81
C GLU A 287 20.56 -0.62 11.65
N ASP A 288 19.67 0.18 12.25
CA ASP A 288 20.06 1.44 12.90
C ASP A 288 20.30 1.32 14.41
N TYR A 289 19.61 0.38 15.08
CA TYR A 289 19.57 0.26 16.55
C TYR A 289 19.65 -1.21 16.99
N SER A 290 20.76 -1.89 16.66
CA SER A 290 20.93 -3.34 16.88
C SER A 290 20.68 -3.80 18.33
N GLU A 291 21.08 -3.03 19.34
CA GLU A 291 20.82 -3.36 20.76
C GLU A 291 19.33 -3.22 21.13
N LEU A 292 18.63 -2.21 20.60
CA LEU A 292 17.18 -2.08 20.76
C LEU A 292 16.47 -3.28 20.11
N TYR A 293 16.92 -3.68 18.93
CA TYR A 293 16.40 -4.84 18.23
C TYR A 293 16.51 -6.14 19.04
N GLN A 294 17.63 -6.36 19.74
CA GLN A 294 17.77 -7.53 20.63
C GLN A 294 16.77 -7.49 21.80
N LYS A 295 16.49 -6.31 22.37
CA LYS A 295 15.46 -6.16 23.41
C LYS A 295 14.07 -6.49 22.88
N ILE A 296 13.75 -6.10 21.64
CA ILE A 296 12.49 -6.47 20.97
C ILE A 296 12.40 -7.99 20.80
N LYS A 297 13.45 -8.63 20.27
CA LYS A 297 13.50 -10.12 20.14
C LYS A 297 13.24 -10.81 21.48
N GLN A 298 13.83 -10.30 22.56
CA GLN A 298 13.60 -10.83 23.90
C GLN A 298 12.14 -10.62 24.36
N ALA A 299 11.56 -9.45 24.13
CA ALA A 299 10.15 -9.18 24.49
C ALA A 299 9.14 -10.04 23.72
N VAL A 300 9.44 -10.38 22.45
CA VAL A 300 8.65 -11.34 21.66
C VAL A 300 8.75 -12.73 22.28
N LYS A 301 9.97 -13.19 22.60
CA LYS A 301 10.19 -14.48 23.27
C LYS A 301 9.49 -14.57 24.63
N ASP A 302 9.47 -13.47 25.38
CA ASP A 302 8.82 -13.34 26.69
C ASP A 302 7.29 -13.18 26.60
N LYS A 303 6.71 -13.22 25.39
CA LYS A 303 5.26 -13.06 25.15
C LYS A 303 4.69 -11.76 25.72
N LYS A 304 5.44 -10.67 25.59
CA LYS A 304 4.99 -9.29 25.88
C LYS A 304 4.76 -8.47 24.62
N TRP A 305 5.44 -8.83 23.54
CA TRP A 305 5.37 -8.20 22.23
C TRP A 305 4.79 -9.17 21.18
N GLU A 306 3.78 -8.73 20.44
CA GLU A 306 3.15 -9.50 19.35
C GLU A 306 3.70 -9.05 17.99
N CYS A 307 4.19 -10.00 17.20
CA CYS A 307 4.39 -9.80 15.76
C CYS A 307 3.03 -9.94 15.08
N GLN A 308 2.55 -8.88 14.45
CA GLN A 308 1.23 -8.83 13.79
C GLN A 308 1.42 -8.75 12.28
N GLY A 309 0.41 -9.15 11.49
CA GLY A 309 0.37 -8.91 10.05
C GLY A 309 1.37 -9.72 9.20
N ALA A 310 0.88 -10.57 8.32
CA ALA A 310 1.72 -11.43 7.47
C ALA A 310 2.59 -10.70 6.42
N MET A 311 2.34 -9.42 6.13
CA MET A 311 2.91 -8.71 4.99
C MET A 311 4.16 -7.89 5.34
N TRP A 312 5.05 -7.67 4.38
CA TRP A 312 6.33 -6.94 4.57
C TRP A 312 6.15 -5.47 4.99
N VAL A 313 5.18 -4.80 4.37
CA VAL A 313 4.60 -3.52 4.80
C VAL A 313 3.08 -3.67 4.88
N GLU A 314 2.35 -2.57 5.12
CA GLU A 314 0.90 -2.49 4.90
C GLU A 314 0.63 -1.89 3.51
N PRO A 315 0.60 -2.69 2.42
CA PRO A 315 0.59 -2.15 1.07
C PRO A 315 -0.82 -1.77 0.62
N ASP A 316 -0.88 -0.97 -0.44
CA ASP A 316 -2.13 -0.79 -1.18
C ASP A 316 -2.60 -2.12 -1.81
N MET A 317 -3.89 -2.38 -1.73
CA MET A 317 -4.52 -3.65 -2.11
C MET A 317 -5.24 -3.63 -3.46
N ASN A 318 -5.29 -2.49 -4.12
CA ASN A 318 -5.99 -2.30 -5.40
C ASN A 318 -5.00 -2.18 -6.57
N LEU A 319 -3.92 -1.41 -6.39
CA LEU A 319 -2.95 -1.06 -7.42
C LEU A 319 -1.82 -2.09 -7.53
N THR A 320 -1.47 -2.74 -6.43
CA THR A 320 -0.42 -3.76 -6.35
C THR A 320 -0.79 -5.02 -7.15
N SER A 321 0.13 -5.60 -7.91
CA SER A 321 -0.13 -6.84 -8.66
C SER A 321 -0.33 -8.06 -7.75
N GLY A 322 -0.94 -9.13 -8.28
CA GLY A 322 -1.12 -10.38 -7.54
C GLY A 322 0.20 -10.98 -7.05
N GLU A 323 1.23 -11.00 -7.91
CA GLU A 323 2.54 -11.51 -7.53
C GLU A 323 3.17 -10.68 -6.41
N SER A 324 3.09 -9.35 -6.49
CA SER A 324 3.56 -8.47 -5.42
C SER A 324 2.86 -8.74 -4.09
N LEU A 325 1.53 -8.99 -4.07
CA LEU A 325 0.81 -9.36 -2.84
C LEU A 325 1.28 -10.70 -2.26
N VAL A 326 1.66 -11.67 -3.11
CA VAL A 326 2.31 -12.89 -2.64
C VAL A 326 3.69 -12.57 -2.07
N ARG A 327 4.49 -11.71 -2.71
CA ARG A 327 5.80 -11.30 -2.20
C ARG A 327 5.72 -10.54 -0.88
N GLN A 328 4.68 -9.73 -0.67
CA GLN A 328 4.39 -9.09 0.61
C GLN A 328 4.26 -10.14 1.72
N CYS A 329 3.43 -11.16 1.53
CA CYS A 329 3.28 -12.25 2.49
C CYS A 329 4.56 -13.07 2.65
N PHE A 330 5.23 -13.36 1.53
CA PHE A 330 6.45 -14.17 1.51
C PHE A 330 7.57 -13.54 2.32
N TYR A 331 7.94 -12.29 2.02
CA TYR A 331 9.02 -11.61 2.73
C TYR A 331 8.62 -11.24 4.16
N GLY A 332 7.34 -10.94 4.41
CA GLY A 332 6.87 -10.64 5.75
C GLY A 332 6.93 -11.85 6.69
N LYS A 333 6.31 -12.97 6.31
CA LYS A 333 6.34 -14.21 7.10
C LYS A 333 7.74 -14.81 7.19
N LYS A 334 8.52 -14.77 6.11
CA LYS A 334 9.93 -15.20 6.14
C LYS A 334 10.72 -14.40 7.17
N PHE A 335 10.55 -13.08 7.24
CA PHE A 335 11.23 -12.25 8.23
C PHE A 335 10.84 -12.64 9.66
N TYR A 336 9.55 -12.84 9.95
CA TYR A 336 9.12 -13.25 11.29
C TYR A 336 9.64 -14.64 11.68
N ARG A 337 9.62 -15.60 10.77
CA ARG A 337 10.19 -16.93 11.01
C ARG A 337 11.69 -16.86 11.27
N ASP A 338 12.44 -16.23 10.37
CA ASP A 338 13.90 -16.24 10.41
C ASP A 338 14.44 -15.41 11.59
N GLU A 339 13.79 -14.29 11.91
CA GLU A 339 14.26 -13.38 12.95
C GLU A 339 13.67 -13.65 14.34
N PHE A 340 12.40 -14.04 14.44
CA PHE A 340 11.70 -14.18 15.71
C PHE A 340 11.24 -15.61 16.02
N SER A 341 11.35 -16.53 15.05
CA SER A 341 10.78 -17.89 15.16
C SER A 341 9.28 -17.87 15.44
N VAL A 342 8.58 -16.93 14.82
CA VAL A 342 7.12 -16.74 14.90
C VAL A 342 6.53 -16.98 13.52
N GLU A 343 5.45 -17.77 13.47
CA GLU A 343 4.58 -17.90 12.30
C GLU A 343 3.30 -17.10 12.57
N VAL A 344 3.02 -16.11 11.72
CA VAL A 344 1.84 -15.25 11.81
C VAL A 344 0.77 -15.75 10.85
N ASP A 345 -0.48 -15.88 11.31
CA ASP A 345 -1.64 -16.34 10.52
C ASP A 345 -2.72 -15.25 10.35
N ASN A 346 -2.43 -14.01 10.75
CA ASN A 346 -3.31 -12.85 10.55
C ASN A 346 -2.71 -11.83 9.54
N CYS A 347 -3.59 -11.19 8.77
CA CYS A 347 -3.27 -10.03 7.95
C CYS A 347 -3.85 -8.77 8.62
N TRP A 348 -3.03 -7.74 8.74
CA TRP A 348 -3.28 -6.58 9.60
C TRP A 348 -3.14 -5.29 8.78
N LEU A 349 -4.26 -4.70 8.36
CA LEU A 349 -4.31 -3.54 7.46
C LEU A 349 -5.33 -2.51 7.95
N PRO A 350 -5.07 -1.82 9.07
CA PRO A 350 -6.03 -0.87 9.63
C PRO A 350 -6.34 0.29 8.67
N ASP A 351 -5.35 0.80 7.91
CA ASP A 351 -5.48 2.07 7.18
C ASP A 351 -5.49 1.99 5.64
N VAL A 352 -5.57 0.80 5.05
CA VAL A 352 -5.48 0.64 3.59
C VAL A 352 -6.77 1.04 2.85
N PHE A 353 -6.61 1.65 1.66
CA PHE A 353 -7.69 2.29 0.90
C PHE A 353 -8.50 1.32 0.01
N GLY A 354 -9.22 0.38 0.66
CA GLY A 354 -10.10 -0.61 0.02
C GLY A 354 -9.39 -1.91 -0.34
N TYR A 355 -10.15 -2.98 -0.58
CA TYR A 355 -9.61 -4.34 -0.69
C TYR A 355 -10.17 -5.14 -1.87
N SER A 356 -9.27 -5.68 -2.69
CA SER A 356 -9.58 -6.51 -3.85
C SER A 356 -10.21 -7.86 -3.47
N ALA A 357 -11.18 -8.32 -4.27
CA ALA A 357 -11.86 -9.60 -4.10
C ALA A 357 -10.97 -10.84 -4.30
N ALA A 358 -9.73 -10.68 -4.77
CA ALA A 358 -8.77 -11.78 -4.91
C ALA A 358 -8.05 -12.14 -3.60
N LEU A 359 -8.09 -11.24 -2.61
CA LEU A 359 -7.30 -11.35 -1.40
C LEU A 359 -7.59 -12.58 -0.54
N PRO A 360 -8.85 -13.03 -0.33
CA PRO A 360 -9.11 -14.20 0.51
C PRO A 360 -8.31 -15.44 0.09
N GLN A 361 -8.23 -15.70 -1.22
CA GLN A 361 -7.46 -16.83 -1.74
C GLN A 361 -5.94 -16.64 -1.56
N ILE A 362 -5.43 -15.45 -1.88
CA ILE A 362 -4.00 -15.13 -1.73
C ILE A 362 -3.57 -15.31 -0.27
N LEU A 363 -4.35 -14.76 0.66
CA LEU A 363 -4.09 -14.85 2.09
C LEU A 363 -4.14 -16.29 2.57
N LYS A 364 -5.21 -17.03 2.24
CA LYS A 364 -5.37 -18.42 2.66
C LYS A 364 -4.25 -19.32 2.15
N LYS A 365 -3.85 -19.18 0.89
CA LYS A 365 -2.73 -19.92 0.29
C LYS A 365 -1.34 -19.42 0.74
N CYS A 366 -1.27 -18.33 1.51
CA CYS A 366 -0.10 -17.89 2.26
C CYS A 366 -0.16 -18.33 3.75
N GLY A 367 -1.10 -19.21 4.12
CA GLY A 367 -1.29 -19.65 5.50
C GLY A 367 -1.74 -18.51 6.42
N VAL A 368 -2.63 -17.64 5.93
CA VAL A 368 -3.26 -16.56 6.69
C VAL A 368 -4.76 -16.83 6.77
N ASP A 369 -5.27 -16.97 7.99
CA ASP A 369 -6.63 -17.39 8.30
C ASP A 369 -7.52 -16.26 8.81
N PHE A 370 -6.90 -15.16 9.25
CA PHE A 370 -7.58 -14.00 9.81
C PHE A 370 -7.24 -12.72 9.04
N PHE A 371 -8.24 -11.88 8.84
CA PHE A 371 -8.08 -10.55 8.27
C PHE A 371 -8.64 -9.47 9.20
N MET A 372 -7.88 -8.40 9.43
CA MET A 372 -8.32 -7.26 10.23
C MET A 372 -8.08 -5.94 9.50
N THR A 373 -9.11 -5.10 9.50
CA THR A 373 -9.02 -3.72 9.00
C THR A 373 -9.98 -2.80 9.77
N GLN A 374 -9.80 -1.49 9.61
CA GLN A 374 -10.69 -0.46 10.13
C GLN A 374 -11.22 0.48 9.03
N LYS A 375 -10.47 0.71 7.95
CA LYS A 375 -10.74 1.79 6.99
C LYS A 375 -12.13 1.76 6.32
N ILE A 376 -12.74 0.59 6.17
CA ILE A 376 -14.11 0.47 5.62
C ILE A 376 -15.17 1.18 6.47
N SER A 377 -14.89 1.41 7.76
CA SER A 377 -15.76 2.22 8.63
C SER A 377 -15.85 3.70 8.22
N TRP A 378 -14.97 4.16 7.31
CA TRP A 378 -14.94 5.54 6.81
C TRP A 378 -15.69 5.72 5.49
N ASN A 379 -16.46 4.72 5.05
CA ASN A 379 -17.32 4.87 3.88
C ASN A 379 -18.15 6.15 3.95
N ALA A 380 -18.10 6.95 2.89
CA ALA A 380 -18.76 8.25 2.84
C ALA A 380 -20.29 8.17 2.86
N THR A 381 -20.87 7.08 2.32
CA THR A 381 -22.32 6.94 2.16
C THR A 381 -22.88 5.77 2.95
N ASN A 382 -22.30 4.57 2.80
CA ASN A 382 -22.88 3.35 3.38
C ASN A 382 -22.10 2.84 4.59
N THR A 383 -22.78 2.66 5.72
CA THR A 383 -22.23 1.94 6.86
C THR A 383 -22.16 0.44 6.55
N PHE A 384 -20.97 -0.15 6.69
CA PHE A 384 -20.79 -1.59 6.48
C PHE A 384 -21.52 -2.39 7.58
N PRO A 385 -22.25 -3.47 7.24
CA PRO A 385 -23.21 -4.09 8.16
C PRO A 385 -22.60 -5.06 9.19
N HIS A 386 -21.32 -5.45 9.04
CA HIS A 386 -20.71 -6.50 9.84
C HIS A 386 -19.37 -6.08 10.45
N HIS A 387 -19.09 -6.59 11.66
CA HIS A 387 -17.80 -6.47 12.33
C HIS A 387 -17.08 -7.81 12.42
N THR A 388 -17.77 -8.94 12.49
CA THR A 388 -17.17 -10.28 12.41
C THR A 388 -17.91 -11.11 11.38
N PHE A 389 -17.23 -11.55 10.33
CA PHE A 389 -17.86 -12.21 9.18
C PHE A 389 -16.86 -13.02 8.36
N TYR A 390 -17.34 -13.88 7.47
CA TYR A 390 -16.50 -14.50 6.45
C TYR A 390 -16.46 -13.63 5.21
N TRP A 391 -15.25 -13.26 4.79
CA TRP A 391 -15.03 -12.61 3.51
C TRP A 391 -14.70 -13.66 2.46
N GLU A 392 -15.54 -13.74 1.43
CA GLU A 392 -15.44 -14.68 0.32
C GLU A 392 -14.89 -14.00 -0.93
N GLY A 393 -13.80 -14.57 -1.47
CA GLY A 393 -13.14 -14.09 -2.68
C GLY A 393 -13.81 -14.57 -3.97
N ILE A 394 -13.24 -14.16 -5.11
CA ILE A 394 -13.78 -14.49 -6.44
C ILE A 394 -13.82 -16.00 -6.76
N ASP A 395 -12.98 -16.79 -6.09
CA ASP A 395 -12.89 -18.25 -6.24
C ASP A 395 -13.74 -19.02 -5.21
N GLY A 396 -14.43 -18.31 -4.31
CA GLY A 396 -15.18 -18.91 -3.21
C GLY A 396 -14.35 -19.19 -1.95
N THR A 397 -13.05 -18.89 -1.93
CA THR A 397 -12.24 -19.01 -0.71
C THR A 397 -12.74 -18.02 0.34
N ARG A 398 -12.90 -18.48 1.59
CA ARG A 398 -13.32 -17.66 2.73
C ARG A 398 -12.19 -17.44 3.73
N ILE A 399 -12.09 -16.20 4.23
CA ILE A 399 -11.23 -15.82 5.35
C ILE A 399 -12.05 -15.18 6.47
N LEU A 400 -11.74 -15.49 7.74
CA LEU A 400 -12.45 -14.89 8.87
C LEU A 400 -11.97 -13.45 9.04
N THR A 401 -12.89 -12.51 8.91
CA THR A 401 -12.59 -11.07 8.91
C THR A 401 -13.18 -10.40 10.14
N HIS A 402 -12.40 -9.51 10.76
CA HIS A 402 -12.86 -8.64 11.83
C HIS A 402 -12.61 -7.15 11.51
N PHE A 403 -13.66 -6.33 11.58
CA PHE A 403 -13.55 -4.87 11.57
C PHE A 403 -13.68 -4.33 12.98
N LEU A 404 -12.84 -3.34 13.33
CA LEU A 404 -12.84 -2.75 14.66
C LEU A 404 -14.14 -1.97 14.92
N PRO A 405 -14.98 -2.36 15.91
CA PRO A 405 -16.21 -1.64 16.24
C PRO A 405 -15.97 -0.23 16.79
N THR A 406 -14.73 0.09 17.12
CA THR A 406 -14.26 1.42 17.52
C THR A 406 -14.37 2.44 16.38
N ASN A 407 -14.39 1.99 15.10
CA ASN A 407 -14.18 2.82 13.91
C ASN A 407 -12.88 3.63 13.96
N ASP A 408 -11.90 3.17 14.75
CA ASP A 408 -10.61 3.83 14.97
C ASP A 408 -9.57 2.81 15.47
N TYR A 409 -8.31 2.98 15.09
CA TYR A 409 -7.19 2.17 15.59
C TYR A 409 -6.26 2.95 16.53
N ASN A 410 -6.59 4.22 16.80
CA ASN A 410 -5.87 5.15 17.69
C ASN A 410 -6.66 5.47 18.98
N LEU A 411 -7.37 4.47 19.52
CA LEU A 411 -8.30 4.70 20.64
C LEU A 411 -7.58 5.21 21.90
N SER A 412 -8.23 6.13 22.62
CA SER A 412 -7.71 6.71 23.86
C SER A 412 -8.13 5.96 25.13
N ASN A 413 -8.90 4.87 24.99
CA ASN A 413 -9.44 4.05 26.08
C ASN A 413 -10.34 4.81 27.07
N PHE A 414 -10.98 5.90 26.65
CA PHE A 414 -12.01 6.53 27.48
C PHE A 414 -13.24 5.61 27.60
N PRO A 415 -13.83 5.43 28.81
CA PRO A 415 -15.03 4.63 29.00
C PRO A 415 -16.15 4.89 27.99
N HIS A 416 -16.43 6.16 27.68
CA HIS A 416 -17.49 6.49 26.71
C HIS A 416 -17.21 5.89 25.32
N GLN A 417 -15.95 5.83 24.88
CA GLN A 417 -15.59 5.30 23.55
C GLN A 417 -15.82 3.79 23.48
N LEU A 418 -15.45 3.06 24.54
CA LEU A 418 -15.67 1.62 24.61
C LEU A 418 -17.14 1.26 24.70
N ILE A 419 -17.93 2.03 25.45
CA ILE A 419 -19.39 1.86 25.52
C ILE A 419 -20.04 2.08 24.15
N GLU A 420 -19.65 3.13 23.42
CA GLU A 420 -20.16 3.34 22.06
C GLU A 420 -19.70 2.25 21.09
N SER A 421 -18.51 1.67 21.27
CA SER A 421 -18.01 0.53 20.49
C SER A 421 -18.82 -0.74 20.76
N GLU A 422 -19.12 -1.04 22.03
CA GLU A 422 -19.98 -2.16 22.45
C GLU A 422 -21.38 -2.05 21.81
N LYS A 423 -21.98 -0.85 21.84
CA LYS A 423 -23.28 -0.59 21.18
C LYS A 423 -23.25 -0.77 19.67
N ARG A 424 -22.11 -0.48 19.03
CA ARG A 424 -21.94 -0.58 17.57
C ARG A 424 -21.67 -2.01 17.11
N PHE A 425 -21.12 -2.87 17.96
CA PHE A 425 -20.70 -4.20 17.58
C PHE A 425 -21.86 -5.06 17.07
N ALA A 426 -21.86 -5.29 15.75
CA ALA A 426 -22.99 -5.86 15.02
C ALA A 426 -23.23 -7.36 15.29
N GLN A 427 -22.21 -8.09 15.77
CA GLN A 427 -22.28 -9.54 16.05
C GLN A 427 -22.30 -9.83 17.56
N SER A 428 -22.84 -8.90 18.35
CA SER A 428 -23.01 -9.03 19.81
C SER A 428 -24.04 -10.10 20.21
N ASP A 429 -24.83 -10.61 19.28
CA ASP A 429 -25.78 -11.71 19.46
C ASP A 429 -25.13 -13.10 19.42
N VAL A 430 -23.96 -13.21 18.78
CA VAL A 430 -23.23 -14.48 18.60
C VAL A 430 -21.81 -14.47 19.18
N SER A 431 -21.28 -13.30 19.54
CA SER A 431 -19.97 -13.11 20.17
C SER A 431 -20.07 -12.20 21.38
N ASP A 432 -19.50 -12.64 22.51
CA ASP A 432 -19.33 -11.83 23.72
C ASP A 432 -18.03 -11.00 23.68
N ASP A 433 -17.27 -11.07 22.58
CA ASP A 433 -15.89 -10.57 22.50
C ASP A 433 -15.69 -9.69 21.24
N PHE A 434 -14.97 -8.57 21.37
CA PHE A 434 -14.48 -7.76 20.24
C PHE A 434 -13.07 -7.20 20.47
N LEU A 435 -12.38 -6.82 19.38
CA LEU A 435 -11.02 -6.31 19.40
C LEU A 435 -10.98 -4.77 19.52
N ASN A 436 -10.01 -4.27 20.28
CA ASN A 436 -9.70 -2.85 20.43
C ASN A 436 -8.20 -2.61 20.25
N LEU A 437 -7.87 -1.59 19.45
CA LEU A 437 -6.51 -1.08 19.31
C LEU A 437 -6.44 0.29 19.97
N TYR A 438 -5.47 0.46 20.87
CA TYR A 438 -5.28 1.73 21.54
C TYR A 438 -3.85 2.20 21.40
N GLY A 439 -3.68 3.52 21.29
CA GLY A 439 -2.37 4.11 21.12
C GLY A 439 -2.43 5.45 20.41
N ILE A 440 -1.26 5.90 19.98
CA ILE A 440 -1.09 7.03 19.08
C ILE A 440 -0.38 6.44 17.86
N GLY A 441 -1.09 6.38 16.74
CA GLY A 441 -0.62 5.85 15.47
C GLY A 441 -0.42 6.94 14.44
N ASP A 442 -0.47 6.53 13.16
CA ASP A 442 -0.20 7.28 11.92
C ASP A 442 1.26 7.79 11.90
N GLY A 443 1.65 8.61 12.87
CA GLY A 443 3.02 9.07 13.10
C GLY A 443 3.92 8.16 13.93
N GLY A 444 3.44 7.00 14.37
CA GLY A 444 4.04 6.23 15.46
C GLY A 444 3.83 6.88 16.83
N GLY A 445 4.63 6.48 17.82
CA GLY A 445 4.53 6.96 19.20
C GLY A 445 3.95 5.91 20.13
N GLY A 446 2.91 5.19 19.72
CA GLY A 446 2.28 4.11 20.50
C GLY A 446 1.60 4.59 21.78
N PRO A 447 1.11 3.67 22.63
CA PRO A 447 0.36 4.03 23.83
C PRO A 447 1.09 5.01 24.75
N SER A 448 0.32 5.88 25.41
CA SER A 448 0.79 6.69 26.53
C SER A 448 0.55 5.96 27.86
N ARG A 449 1.28 6.36 28.90
CA ARG A 449 1.04 5.89 30.28
C ARG A 449 -0.43 6.07 30.67
N PHE A 450 -1.02 7.22 30.30
CA PHE A 450 -2.42 7.54 30.56
C PHE A 450 -3.37 6.50 29.95
N GLN A 451 -3.20 6.15 28.67
CA GLN A 451 -4.06 5.17 27.99
C GLN A 451 -3.99 3.76 28.60
N ILE A 452 -2.82 3.35 29.10
CA ILE A 452 -2.65 2.06 29.80
C ILE A 452 -3.35 2.09 31.16
N GLU A 453 -3.14 3.15 31.94
CA GLU A 453 -3.75 3.34 33.27
C GLU A 453 -5.29 3.44 33.21
N MET A 454 -5.84 4.00 32.12
CA MET A 454 -7.28 3.99 31.82
C MET A 454 -7.80 2.56 31.66
N GLY A 455 -7.11 1.73 30.87
CA GLY A 455 -7.45 0.32 30.67
C GLY A 455 -7.47 -0.48 31.98
N ILE A 456 -6.49 -0.25 32.86
CA ILE A 456 -6.40 -0.90 34.18
C ILE A 456 -7.65 -0.61 35.03
N ARG A 457 -8.15 0.63 35.04
CA ARG A 457 -9.27 1.06 35.89
C ARG A 457 -10.64 0.59 35.42
N GLN A 458 -10.74 0.11 34.17
CA GLN A 458 -12.01 -0.32 33.57
C GLN A 458 -12.03 -1.81 33.20
N GLN A 459 -11.11 -2.63 33.73
CA GLN A 459 -11.09 -4.07 33.47
C GLN A 459 -12.43 -4.77 33.78
N ASN A 460 -13.11 -4.32 34.83
CA ASN A 460 -14.40 -4.86 35.24
C ASN A 460 -15.29 -3.77 35.85
N LEU A 461 -15.32 -2.57 35.27
CA LEU A 461 -16.05 -1.42 35.81
C LEU A 461 -17.54 -1.48 35.43
N GLU A 462 -18.44 -1.24 36.41
CA GLU A 462 -19.88 -1.13 36.18
C GLU A 462 -20.18 -0.12 35.07
N GLY A 463 -21.00 -0.51 34.10
CA GLY A 463 -21.41 0.37 32.99
C GLY A 463 -20.40 0.49 31.84
N THR A 464 -19.28 -0.22 31.86
CA THR A 464 -18.37 -0.37 30.70
C THR A 464 -18.33 -1.84 30.23
N PRO A 465 -17.93 -2.12 28.98
CA PRO A 465 -17.49 -3.46 28.62
C PRO A 465 -16.23 -3.84 29.41
N LYS A 466 -15.97 -5.14 29.57
CA LYS A 466 -14.85 -5.68 30.36
C LYS A 466 -13.55 -5.53 29.58
N PHE A 467 -12.66 -4.64 30.01
CA PHE A 467 -11.38 -4.41 29.33
C PHE A 467 -10.37 -5.52 29.67
N LYS A 468 -9.72 -6.08 28.65
CA LYS A 468 -8.70 -7.13 28.81
C LYS A 468 -7.45 -6.78 28.01
N PHE A 469 -6.30 -6.63 28.66
CA PHE A 469 -5.03 -6.63 27.94
C PHE A 469 -4.78 -8.02 27.37
N SER A 470 -4.70 -8.13 26.04
CA SER A 470 -4.53 -9.41 25.34
C SER A 470 -3.71 -9.21 24.07
N PHE A 471 -3.18 -10.31 23.54
CA PHE A 471 -2.74 -10.35 22.16
C PHE A 471 -3.93 -10.40 21.23
N ALA A 472 -3.78 -9.88 20.01
CA ALA A 472 -4.84 -9.94 19.02
C ALA A 472 -5.10 -11.38 18.58
N GLN A 473 -4.07 -12.23 18.57
CA GLN A 473 -4.23 -13.65 18.29
C GLN A 473 -5.19 -14.35 19.26
N ASP A 474 -5.13 -14.02 20.56
CA ASP A 474 -6.05 -14.62 21.55
C ASP A 474 -7.53 -14.33 21.21
N PHE A 475 -7.79 -13.16 20.61
CA PHE A 475 -9.12 -12.79 20.14
C PHE A 475 -9.50 -13.57 18.88
N PHE A 476 -8.61 -13.68 17.89
CA PHE A 476 -8.88 -14.45 16.67
C PHE A 476 -9.13 -15.93 16.97
N ASP A 477 -8.29 -16.52 17.82
CA ASP A 477 -8.45 -17.90 18.30
C ASP A 477 -9.82 -18.09 18.96
N LYS A 478 -10.31 -17.07 19.69
CA LYS A 478 -11.63 -17.09 20.33
C LYS A 478 -12.77 -16.99 19.32
N ILE A 479 -12.75 -16.02 18.41
CA ILE A 479 -13.84 -15.85 17.43
C ILE A 479 -13.86 -16.93 16.35
N SER A 480 -12.73 -17.60 16.09
CA SER A 480 -12.66 -18.76 15.19
C SER A 480 -13.50 -19.96 15.65
N GLN A 481 -13.85 -20.01 16.95
CA GLN A 481 -14.69 -21.06 17.54
C GLN A 481 -16.19 -20.80 17.33
N ILE A 482 -16.58 -19.62 16.84
CA ILE A 482 -17.97 -19.34 16.50
C ILE A 482 -18.36 -20.26 15.32
N PRO A 483 -19.47 -21.02 15.43
CA PRO A 483 -19.91 -21.89 14.34
C PRO A 483 -20.08 -21.10 13.04
N PRO A 484 -19.47 -21.54 11.91
CA PRO A 484 -19.44 -20.74 10.69
C PRO A 484 -20.81 -20.32 10.15
N GLU A 485 -21.84 -21.16 10.33
CA GLU A 485 -23.21 -20.90 9.92
C GLU A 485 -23.89 -19.75 10.68
N LYS A 486 -23.31 -19.30 11.81
CA LYS A 486 -23.80 -18.16 12.58
C LYS A 486 -23.20 -16.83 12.13
N LEU A 487 -22.13 -16.86 11.34
CA LEU A 487 -21.47 -15.65 10.86
C LEU A 487 -21.95 -15.30 9.44
N PRO A 488 -22.16 -14.01 9.14
CA PRO A 488 -22.53 -13.59 7.80
C PRO A 488 -21.36 -13.78 6.83
N VAL A 489 -21.68 -13.82 5.53
CA VAL A 489 -20.70 -13.92 4.45
C VAL A 489 -20.80 -12.67 3.58
N TRP A 490 -19.68 -12.01 3.33
CA TRP A 490 -19.55 -10.94 2.35
C TRP A 490 -18.79 -11.44 1.13
N VAL A 491 -19.40 -11.40 -0.05
CA VAL A 491 -18.82 -11.92 -1.30
C VAL A 491 -18.29 -10.76 -2.15
N GLY A 492 -17.06 -10.90 -2.66
CA GLY A 492 -16.48 -9.94 -3.59
C GLY A 492 -15.58 -8.91 -2.90
N GLU A 493 -15.48 -7.70 -3.47
CA GLU A 493 -14.57 -6.68 -2.96
C GLU A 493 -15.11 -5.98 -1.71
N LEU A 494 -14.20 -5.51 -0.86
CA LEU A 494 -14.51 -4.54 0.19
C LEU A 494 -14.17 -3.15 -0.34
N TYR A 495 -15.10 -2.61 -1.12
CA TYR A 495 -14.95 -1.31 -1.78
C TYR A 495 -15.02 -0.17 -0.75
N LEU A 496 -13.95 0.64 -0.68
CA LEU A 496 -13.91 1.84 0.15
C LEU A 496 -14.57 3.00 -0.61
N GLU A 497 -15.60 3.60 -0.01
CA GLU A 497 -16.36 4.70 -0.61
C GLU A 497 -15.70 6.08 -0.45
N LEU A 498 -14.39 6.09 -0.27
CA LEU A 498 -13.53 7.23 0.03
C LEU A 498 -12.16 7.02 -0.62
N HIS A 499 -11.37 8.08 -0.75
CA HIS A 499 -10.00 8.07 -1.28
C HIS A 499 -9.86 7.56 -2.72
N ARG A 500 -10.91 7.70 -3.56
CA ARG A 500 -10.93 7.20 -4.95
C ARG A 500 -9.93 7.90 -5.88
N GLY A 501 -9.50 9.10 -5.51
CA GLY A 501 -8.50 9.85 -6.24
C GLY A 501 -7.10 9.25 -6.20
N THR A 502 -6.84 8.38 -5.22
CA THR A 502 -5.58 7.67 -5.05
C THR A 502 -5.29 6.66 -6.18
N TYR A 503 -6.28 6.32 -7.01
CA TYR A 503 -6.06 5.49 -8.20
C TYR A 503 -5.28 6.24 -9.29
N THR A 504 -5.23 7.58 -9.24
CA THR A 504 -4.65 8.40 -10.33
C THR A 504 -3.51 9.32 -9.88
N THR A 505 -3.61 9.93 -8.70
CA THR A 505 -2.60 10.87 -8.16
C THR A 505 -1.19 10.26 -8.17
N ARG A 506 -0.14 11.02 -8.54
CA ARG A 506 1.25 10.52 -8.67
C ARG A 506 1.38 9.43 -9.72
N ALA A 507 0.95 9.74 -10.94
CA ALA A 507 0.93 8.81 -12.06
C ALA A 507 2.32 8.20 -12.38
N LEU A 508 3.40 8.96 -12.15
CA LEU A 508 4.77 8.46 -12.36
C LEU A 508 5.15 7.33 -11.40
N MET A 509 4.73 7.41 -10.13
CA MET A 509 5.00 6.35 -9.14
C MET A 509 4.29 5.06 -9.52
N LYS A 510 3.03 5.17 -9.95
CA LYS A 510 2.21 4.04 -10.44
C LYS A 510 2.80 3.39 -11.70
N LYS A 511 3.34 4.20 -12.62
CA LYS A 511 4.08 3.72 -13.78
C LYS A 511 5.34 2.94 -13.38
N PHE A 512 6.14 3.49 -12.46
CA PHE A 512 7.33 2.80 -11.97
C PHE A 512 7.01 1.50 -11.26
N ASN A 513 5.92 1.45 -10.45
CA ASN A 513 5.48 0.22 -9.82
C ASN A 513 5.23 -0.87 -10.88
N ARG A 514 4.39 -0.59 -11.89
CA ARG A 514 4.09 -1.59 -12.91
C ARG A 514 5.32 -2.02 -13.72
N GLN A 515 6.19 -1.07 -14.05
CA GLN A 515 7.45 -1.37 -14.76
C GLN A 515 8.37 -2.26 -13.93
N LEU A 516 8.48 -2.01 -12.61
CA LEU A 516 9.29 -2.85 -11.72
C LEU A 516 8.69 -4.24 -11.58
N GLU A 517 7.37 -4.37 -11.42
CA GLU A 517 6.68 -5.67 -11.34
C GLU A 517 6.94 -6.52 -12.59
N THR A 518 6.71 -5.95 -13.79
CA THR A 518 7.01 -6.64 -15.06
C THR A 518 8.50 -6.98 -15.18
N LYS A 519 9.39 -6.03 -14.88
CA LYS A 519 10.83 -6.24 -15.06
C LYS A 519 11.42 -7.26 -14.08
N LEU A 520 10.90 -7.31 -12.85
CA LEU A 520 11.26 -8.31 -11.86
C LEU A 520 10.84 -9.70 -12.34
N HIS A 521 9.61 -9.84 -12.83
CA HIS A 521 9.14 -11.07 -13.47
C HIS A 521 10.09 -11.54 -14.58
N ASP A 522 10.42 -10.68 -15.53
CA ASP A 522 11.30 -11.01 -16.67
C ASP A 522 12.69 -11.46 -16.21
N VAL A 523 13.27 -10.71 -15.27
CA VAL A 523 14.62 -10.97 -14.76
C VAL A 523 14.65 -12.25 -13.94
N GLU A 524 13.63 -12.55 -13.14
CA GLU A 524 13.55 -13.81 -12.40
C GLU A 524 13.46 -15.00 -13.35
N PHE A 525 12.61 -14.92 -14.38
CA PHE A 525 12.51 -15.96 -15.41
C PHE A 525 13.86 -16.19 -16.10
N LEU A 526 14.47 -15.13 -16.64
CA LEU A 526 15.77 -15.23 -17.32
C LEU A 526 16.87 -15.73 -16.38
N SER A 527 16.82 -15.37 -15.10
CA SER A 527 17.77 -15.85 -14.10
C SER A 527 17.68 -17.35 -13.84
N THR A 528 16.55 -18.00 -14.17
CA THR A 528 16.42 -19.47 -14.10
C THR A 528 17.18 -20.20 -15.21
N LEU A 529 17.59 -19.48 -16.27
CA LEU A 529 18.32 -20.04 -17.41
C LEU A 529 19.83 -20.13 -17.18
N VAL A 530 20.34 -19.59 -16.07
CA VAL A 530 21.76 -19.57 -15.70
C VAL A 530 21.98 -20.16 -14.31
N GLU A 531 23.16 -20.72 -14.05
CA GLU A 531 23.46 -21.32 -12.73
C GLU A 531 23.57 -20.29 -11.61
N ASN A 532 24.20 -19.14 -11.90
CA ASN A 532 24.45 -18.04 -10.97
C ASN A 532 23.24 -17.11 -10.90
N TYR A 533 22.23 -17.49 -10.12
CA TYR A 533 21.03 -16.69 -9.86
C TYR A 533 21.38 -15.48 -8.96
N PRO A 534 21.14 -14.22 -9.38
CA PRO A 534 21.49 -13.01 -8.62
C PRO A 534 20.48 -12.76 -7.49
N LYS A 535 20.43 -13.68 -6.53
CA LYS A 535 19.38 -13.73 -5.48
C LYS A 535 19.37 -12.47 -4.63
N ALA A 536 20.53 -12.03 -4.14
CA ALA A 536 20.63 -10.92 -3.19
C ALA A 536 20.19 -9.60 -3.84
N GLU A 537 20.59 -9.35 -5.08
CA GLU A 537 20.20 -8.16 -5.82
C GLU A 537 18.70 -8.15 -6.15
N ILE A 538 18.15 -9.26 -6.63
CA ILE A 538 16.72 -9.39 -6.92
C ILE A 538 15.90 -9.22 -5.64
N GLU A 539 16.31 -9.85 -4.53
CA GLU A 539 15.63 -9.74 -3.24
C GLU A 539 15.62 -8.31 -2.71
N GLN A 540 16.74 -7.60 -2.78
CA GLN A 540 16.79 -6.20 -2.36
C GLN A 540 15.86 -5.33 -3.21
N ILE A 541 15.85 -5.55 -4.53
CA ILE A 541 14.97 -4.78 -5.43
C ILE A 541 13.50 -5.10 -5.16
N TRP A 542 13.15 -6.36 -4.89
CA TRP A 542 11.80 -6.71 -4.42
C TRP A 542 11.45 -5.94 -3.15
N LYS A 543 12.29 -5.99 -2.10
CA LYS A 543 12.03 -5.26 -0.84
C LYS A 543 11.85 -3.75 -1.05
N ASP A 544 12.65 -3.14 -1.92
CA ASP A 544 12.50 -1.71 -2.28
C ASP A 544 11.17 -1.46 -3.02
N THR A 545 10.78 -2.32 -3.95
CA THR A 545 9.49 -2.23 -4.67
C THR A 545 8.32 -2.40 -3.70
N LEU A 546 8.37 -3.39 -2.82
CA LEU A 546 7.34 -3.65 -1.81
C LEU A 546 7.22 -2.52 -0.80
N LEU A 547 8.32 -1.88 -0.43
CA LEU A 547 8.31 -0.68 0.40
C LEU A 547 7.57 0.47 -0.31
N ASN A 548 7.84 0.69 -1.60
CA ASN A 548 7.14 1.71 -2.39
C ASN A 548 5.67 1.38 -2.66
N GLN A 549 5.21 0.16 -2.37
CA GLN A 549 3.80 -0.24 -2.42
C GLN A 549 3.01 0.08 -1.14
N PHE A 550 3.66 0.66 -0.13
CA PHE A 550 3.00 1.13 1.09
C PHE A 550 1.79 2.03 0.76
N HIS A 551 0.73 1.92 1.55
CA HIS A 551 -0.58 2.53 1.26
C HIS A 551 -0.58 4.07 1.20
N ASP A 552 0.47 4.76 1.64
CA ASP A 552 0.62 6.21 1.40
C ASP A 552 1.66 6.61 0.35
N ILE A 553 2.45 5.65 -0.14
CA ILE A 553 3.44 5.89 -1.21
C ILE A 553 2.82 5.58 -2.57
N LEU A 554 2.40 4.34 -2.82
CA LEU A 554 1.86 3.97 -4.14
C LEU A 554 0.57 4.73 -4.50
N PRO A 555 -0.37 4.95 -3.57
CA PRO A 555 -1.64 5.61 -3.90
C PRO A 555 -1.50 7.12 -4.13
N GLY A 556 -0.37 7.75 -3.82
CA GLY A 556 -0.12 9.15 -4.20
C GLY A 556 -0.39 10.17 -3.09
N SER A 557 -0.46 9.73 -1.84
CA SER A 557 -0.94 10.48 -0.66
C SER A 557 0.16 10.99 0.30
N SER A 558 1.37 11.28 -0.22
CA SER A 558 2.51 11.73 0.60
C SER A 558 3.04 13.11 0.18
N ILE A 559 3.94 13.70 0.99
CA ILE A 559 4.63 14.94 0.61
C ILE A 559 5.59 14.71 -0.58
N GLY A 560 5.91 15.79 -1.32
CA GLY A 560 6.79 15.73 -2.50
C GLY A 560 8.13 15.01 -2.28
N TRP A 561 8.76 15.20 -1.11
CA TRP A 561 10.02 14.53 -0.75
C TRP A 561 9.92 13.00 -0.83
N VAL A 562 8.82 12.40 -0.36
CA VAL A 562 8.62 10.95 -0.42
C VAL A 562 8.66 10.46 -1.87
N TYR A 563 8.03 11.18 -2.80
CA TYR A 563 8.03 10.83 -4.22
C TYR A 563 9.37 11.04 -4.89
N GLU A 564 10.13 12.07 -4.50
CA GLU A 564 11.50 12.25 -4.99
C GLU A 564 12.37 11.04 -4.64
N ASP A 565 12.28 10.54 -3.40
CA ASP A 565 13.04 9.37 -2.95
C ASP A 565 12.53 8.05 -3.56
N ALA A 566 11.21 7.83 -3.60
CA ALA A 566 10.60 6.62 -4.14
C ALA A 566 10.82 6.48 -5.65
N CYS A 567 10.65 7.57 -6.42
CA CYS A 567 10.90 7.58 -7.86
C CYS A 567 12.38 7.35 -8.17
N ARG A 568 13.29 8.02 -7.44
CA ARG A 568 14.74 7.84 -7.60
C ARG A 568 15.18 6.40 -7.33
N THR A 569 14.63 5.78 -6.29
CA THR A 569 14.92 4.38 -5.94
C THR A 569 14.39 3.44 -7.03
N SER A 570 13.17 3.68 -7.51
CA SER A 570 12.55 2.89 -8.57
C SER A 570 13.32 2.96 -9.88
N GLU A 571 13.71 4.16 -10.31
CA GLU A 571 14.51 4.36 -11.52
C GLU A 571 15.88 3.67 -11.42
N LEU A 572 16.56 3.80 -10.27
CA LEU A 572 17.84 3.12 -10.04
C LEU A 572 17.68 1.59 -10.11
N ASN A 573 16.61 1.05 -9.53
CA ASN A 573 16.36 -0.38 -9.52
C ASN A 573 15.97 -0.93 -10.89
N LEU A 574 15.21 -0.19 -11.70
CA LEU A 574 14.98 -0.54 -13.11
C LEU A 574 16.30 -0.65 -13.88
N ARG A 575 17.22 0.31 -13.73
CA ARG A 575 18.54 0.25 -14.38
C ARG A 575 19.38 -0.95 -13.89
N LYS A 576 19.28 -1.32 -12.61
CA LYS A 576 19.95 -2.53 -12.09
C LYS A 576 19.37 -3.79 -12.72
N LEU A 577 18.05 -3.91 -12.82
CA LEU A 577 17.39 -5.04 -13.46
C LEU A 577 17.73 -5.15 -14.95
N GLU A 578 17.75 -4.04 -15.68
CA GLU A 578 18.22 -3.98 -17.08
C GLU A 578 19.66 -4.47 -17.21
N LYS A 579 20.55 -4.06 -16.30
CA LYS A 579 21.93 -4.54 -16.27
C LYS A 579 21.99 -6.06 -16.03
N ILE A 580 21.26 -6.57 -15.04
CA ILE A 580 21.19 -8.01 -14.74
C ILE A 580 20.68 -8.79 -15.97
N GLN A 581 19.60 -8.33 -16.59
CA GLN A 581 19.06 -8.92 -17.83
C GLN A 581 20.13 -9.00 -18.92
N ASN A 582 20.80 -7.87 -19.22
CA ASN A 582 21.79 -7.81 -20.29
C ASN A 582 23.02 -8.69 -19.98
N GLU A 583 23.41 -8.80 -18.71
CA GLU A 583 24.48 -9.69 -18.26
C GLU A 583 24.09 -11.16 -18.42
N ILE A 584 22.85 -11.55 -18.09
CA ILE A 584 22.34 -12.92 -18.31
C ILE A 584 22.36 -13.27 -19.79
N ILE A 585 21.80 -12.41 -20.65
CA ILE A 585 21.78 -12.64 -22.10
C ILE A 585 23.21 -12.69 -22.67
N SER A 586 24.10 -11.81 -22.21
CA SER A 586 25.51 -11.80 -22.61
C SER A 586 26.26 -13.06 -22.17
N LYS A 587 25.92 -13.64 -21.01
CA LYS A 587 26.49 -14.93 -20.55
C LYS A 587 26.03 -16.09 -21.44
N LEU A 588 24.77 -16.10 -21.85
CA LEU A 588 24.20 -17.16 -22.68
C LEU A 588 24.74 -17.13 -24.12
N TYR A 589 24.87 -15.94 -24.72
CA TYR A 589 25.14 -15.82 -26.18
C TYR A 589 26.37 -14.99 -26.55
N GLY A 590 27.11 -14.47 -25.56
CA GLY A 590 28.25 -13.58 -25.76
C GLY A 590 27.85 -12.13 -26.10
N LYS A 591 28.68 -11.18 -25.66
CA LYS A 591 28.48 -9.75 -25.91
C LYS A 591 29.00 -9.33 -27.29
N THR A 592 28.25 -8.50 -28.01
CA THR A 592 28.71 -7.80 -29.21
C THR A 592 28.18 -6.37 -29.21
N ASP A 593 29.04 -5.42 -29.60
CA ASP A 593 28.67 -4.03 -29.85
C ASP A 593 28.58 -3.75 -31.38
N LYS A 594 28.82 -4.78 -32.21
CA LYS A 594 28.71 -4.65 -33.67
C LYS A 594 27.25 -4.62 -34.09
N ILE A 595 26.86 -3.52 -34.72
CA ILE A 595 25.63 -3.41 -35.50
C ILE A 595 25.77 -4.34 -36.71
N GLY A 596 24.85 -5.29 -36.89
CA GLY A 596 24.61 -5.86 -38.23
C GLY A 596 24.39 -7.36 -38.37
N ASP A 597 24.70 -8.23 -37.39
CA ASP A 597 24.78 -9.67 -37.71
C ASP A 597 23.74 -10.55 -36.97
N ASN A 598 23.63 -10.48 -35.64
CA ASN A 598 22.75 -11.38 -34.88
C ASN A 598 22.04 -10.71 -33.70
N PHE A 599 20.78 -11.09 -33.47
CA PHE A 599 19.93 -10.60 -32.39
C PHE A 599 19.14 -11.75 -31.76
N ILE A 600 18.63 -11.52 -30.56
CA ILE A 600 17.66 -12.39 -29.91
C ILE A 600 16.48 -11.58 -29.42
N VAL A 601 15.30 -12.18 -29.54
CA VAL A 601 14.04 -11.61 -29.07
C VAL A 601 13.42 -12.61 -28.10
N TYR A 602 13.30 -12.24 -26.83
CA TYR A 602 12.61 -13.04 -25.83
C TYR A 602 11.17 -12.58 -25.63
N ASN A 603 10.29 -13.56 -25.45
CA ASN A 603 8.93 -13.39 -24.99
C ASN A 603 8.80 -14.04 -23.62
N THR A 604 8.55 -13.23 -22.62
CA THR A 604 8.37 -13.64 -21.22
C THR A 604 6.91 -13.91 -20.87
N LEU A 605 5.97 -13.77 -21.83
CA LEU A 605 4.57 -14.14 -21.62
C LEU A 605 4.30 -15.60 -21.98
N CYS A 606 3.24 -16.16 -21.40
CA CYS A 606 2.83 -17.55 -21.61
C CYS A 606 2.04 -17.81 -22.91
N TRP A 607 1.90 -16.80 -23.75
CA TRP A 607 1.27 -16.90 -25.07
C TRP A 607 2.28 -16.60 -26.16
N ASP A 608 2.17 -17.33 -27.27
CA ASP A 608 2.91 -17.01 -28.48
C ASP A 608 2.55 -15.61 -28.96
N ARG A 609 3.51 -14.88 -29.51
CA ARG A 609 3.24 -13.53 -30.02
C ARG A 609 4.03 -13.18 -31.25
N LYS A 610 3.39 -12.40 -32.11
CA LYS A 610 4.04 -11.62 -33.15
C LYS A 610 4.30 -10.22 -32.62
N GLU A 611 5.53 -9.73 -32.79
CA GLU A 611 5.89 -8.38 -32.38
C GLU A 611 6.66 -7.64 -33.47
N ILE A 612 6.39 -6.34 -33.60
CA ILE A 612 7.15 -5.48 -34.51
C ILE A 612 8.38 -4.97 -33.75
N ILE A 613 9.55 -5.38 -34.19
CA ILE A 613 10.83 -4.89 -33.67
C ILE A 613 11.51 -3.97 -34.67
N GLN A 614 12.37 -3.08 -34.16
CA GLN A 614 13.23 -2.23 -34.98
C GLN A 614 14.66 -2.73 -34.89
N ILE A 615 15.12 -3.39 -35.95
CA ILE A 615 16.47 -3.94 -36.04
C ILE A 615 17.40 -2.84 -36.59
N PRO A 616 18.42 -2.37 -35.84
CA PRO A 616 19.36 -1.38 -36.34
C PRO A 616 20.13 -1.94 -37.55
N ALA A 617 20.02 -1.26 -38.69
CA ALA A 617 20.61 -1.69 -39.95
C ALA A 617 20.93 -0.47 -40.82
N PRO A 618 22.18 -0.25 -41.27
CA PRO A 618 22.50 0.82 -42.23
C PRO A 618 21.64 0.78 -43.48
N LYS A 619 21.54 1.89 -44.23
CA LYS A 619 20.75 1.91 -45.47
C LYS A 619 21.21 0.81 -46.45
N GLY A 620 20.28 -0.01 -46.92
CA GLY A 620 20.56 -1.15 -47.79
C GLY A 620 19.48 -2.23 -47.73
N ASN A 621 19.64 -3.30 -48.50
CA ASN A 621 18.78 -4.48 -48.42
C ASN A 621 19.45 -5.54 -47.55
N TYR A 622 18.64 -6.24 -46.76
CA TYR A 622 19.11 -7.30 -45.89
C TYR A 622 18.21 -8.52 -45.99
N TRP A 623 18.84 -9.69 -45.96
CA TRP A 623 18.21 -10.94 -45.64
C TRP A 623 18.06 -11.04 -44.12
N VAL A 624 16.82 -11.14 -43.65
CA VAL A 624 16.48 -11.30 -42.23
C VAL A 624 16.01 -12.73 -42.01
N GLU A 625 16.86 -13.57 -41.43
CA GLU A 625 16.57 -14.96 -41.07
C GLU A 625 16.00 -15.03 -39.64
N GLY A 626 14.85 -15.67 -39.46
CA GLY A 626 14.17 -15.84 -38.16
C GLY A 626 13.83 -17.30 -37.79
N GLU A 627 12.63 -17.52 -37.27
CA GLU A 627 12.10 -18.75 -36.64
C GLU A 627 12.46 -20.08 -37.34
N TYR A 628 12.36 -20.15 -38.67
CA TYR A 628 12.52 -21.39 -39.46
C TYR A 628 13.80 -21.45 -40.30
N GLY A 629 14.72 -20.48 -40.16
CA GLY A 629 15.87 -20.36 -41.07
C GLY A 629 15.51 -19.88 -42.49
N ALA A 630 14.22 -19.71 -42.80
CA ALA A 630 13.75 -18.98 -43.97
C ALA A 630 13.82 -17.48 -43.68
N GLY A 631 14.44 -16.72 -44.58
CA GLY A 631 14.57 -15.27 -44.43
C GLY A 631 13.70 -14.49 -45.40
N THR A 632 13.42 -13.25 -45.02
CA THR A 632 12.75 -12.28 -45.89
C THR A 632 13.71 -11.15 -46.22
N ILE A 633 13.58 -10.61 -47.43
CA ILE A 633 14.39 -9.45 -47.85
C ILE A 633 13.68 -8.19 -47.39
N ASN A 634 14.37 -7.39 -46.60
CA ASN A 634 13.86 -6.15 -46.05
C ASN A 634 14.82 -5.01 -46.38
N THR A 635 14.27 -3.84 -46.68
CA THR A 635 15.05 -2.64 -46.99
C THR A 635 15.10 -1.74 -45.77
N SER A 636 16.31 -1.34 -45.37
CA SER A 636 16.51 -0.27 -44.40
C SER A 636 16.61 1.07 -45.14
N ASP A 637 15.67 1.97 -44.90
CA ASP A 637 15.71 3.35 -45.40
C ASP A 637 15.96 4.39 -44.30
N ARG A 638 15.75 4.01 -43.04
CA ARG A 638 15.77 4.91 -41.87
C ARG A 638 16.82 4.49 -40.83
N ASN A 639 17.86 3.78 -41.26
CA ASN A 639 18.87 3.13 -40.41
C ASN A 639 18.32 2.03 -39.49
N PHE A 640 17.14 1.50 -39.80
CA PHE A 640 16.56 0.32 -39.17
C PHE A 640 15.64 -0.41 -40.15
N ILE A 641 15.41 -1.69 -39.88
CA ILE A 641 14.38 -2.52 -40.50
C ILE A 641 13.25 -2.73 -39.50
N GLU A 642 12.01 -2.56 -39.95
CA GLU A 642 10.86 -3.04 -39.18
C GLU A 642 10.59 -4.48 -39.56
N TYR A 643 10.62 -5.36 -38.57
CA TYR A 643 10.44 -6.79 -38.77
C TYR A 643 9.40 -7.31 -37.80
N GLU A 644 8.38 -8.00 -38.32
CA GLU A 644 7.42 -8.72 -37.49
C GLU A 644 7.99 -10.11 -37.19
N VAL A 645 8.39 -10.32 -35.94
CA VAL A 645 8.96 -11.58 -35.46
C VAL A 645 7.89 -12.37 -34.71
N TRP A 646 7.76 -13.67 -35.01
CA TRP A 646 7.03 -14.59 -34.15
C TRP A 646 7.96 -15.14 -33.07
N ILE A 647 7.46 -15.18 -31.84
CA ILE A 647 8.23 -15.59 -30.66
C ILE A 647 7.35 -16.54 -29.84
N PRO A 648 7.84 -17.75 -29.53
CA PRO A 648 7.09 -18.71 -28.73
C PRO A 648 6.88 -18.19 -27.30
N ALA A 649 5.83 -18.69 -26.64
CA ALA A 649 5.55 -18.48 -25.23
C ALA A 649 6.77 -18.85 -24.37
N MET A 650 7.07 -18.01 -23.36
CA MET A 650 8.14 -18.21 -22.39
C MET A 650 9.43 -18.68 -23.07
N GLY A 651 9.87 -17.94 -24.08
CA GLY A 651 10.81 -18.44 -25.08
C GLY A 651 11.53 -17.33 -25.84
N TYR A 652 12.26 -17.72 -26.88
CA TYR A 652 12.97 -16.79 -27.75
C TYR A 652 12.91 -17.17 -29.22
N THR A 653 13.17 -16.16 -30.06
CA THR A 653 13.55 -16.32 -31.47
C THR A 653 14.84 -15.54 -31.73
N ALA A 654 15.84 -16.21 -32.30
CA ALA A 654 17.09 -15.61 -32.74
C ALA A 654 16.97 -15.15 -34.19
N ILE A 655 17.51 -13.97 -34.47
CA ILE A 655 17.45 -13.33 -35.78
C ILE A 655 18.87 -13.15 -36.29
N ARG A 656 19.12 -13.57 -37.54
CA ARG A 656 20.35 -13.27 -38.26
C ARG A 656 20.06 -12.27 -39.37
N LEU A 657 20.92 -11.27 -39.49
CA LEU A 657 20.82 -10.21 -40.47
C LEU A 657 22.03 -10.28 -41.40
N GLU A 658 21.80 -10.33 -42.72
CA GLU A 658 22.87 -10.37 -43.71
C GLU A 658 22.60 -9.35 -44.84
N PRO A 659 23.57 -8.49 -45.21
CA PRO A 659 23.42 -7.63 -46.38
C PRO A 659 23.16 -8.44 -47.65
N THR A 660 22.24 -7.98 -48.48
CA THR A 660 21.94 -8.61 -49.78
C THR A 660 21.83 -7.57 -50.89
N ASN A 661 22.14 -7.98 -52.12
CA ASN A 661 21.97 -7.15 -53.32
C ASN A 661 20.61 -7.37 -54.00
N ILE A 662 19.82 -8.34 -53.51
CA ILE A 662 18.49 -8.63 -54.05
C ILE A 662 17.51 -7.59 -53.48
N SER A 663 16.71 -6.98 -54.35
CA SER A 663 15.58 -6.13 -53.96
C SER A 663 14.29 -6.79 -54.41
N PHE A 664 13.26 -6.69 -53.58
CA PHE A 664 11.89 -6.95 -54.00
C PHE A 664 11.16 -5.61 -54.14
N PRO A 665 10.32 -5.43 -55.17
CA PRO A 665 9.44 -4.27 -55.20
C PRO A 665 8.54 -4.30 -53.96
N ALA A 666 8.41 -3.15 -53.28
CA ALA A 666 7.43 -3.00 -52.23
C ALA A 666 6.03 -3.28 -52.80
N GLY A 667 5.25 -4.11 -52.12
CA GLY A 667 3.84 -4.31 -52.46
C GLY A 667 3.05 -3.02 -52.24
N GLU A 668 1.81 -2.97 -52.72
CA GLU A 668 0.91 -1.89 -52.30
C GLU A 668 0.59 -2.04 -50.81
N PRO A 669 0.63 -0.94 -50.03
CA PRO A 669 0.40 -1.01 -48.59
C PRO A 669 -1.03 -1.49 -48.30
N LEU A 670 -1.14 -2.57 -47.53
CA LEU A 670 -2.41 -3.13 -47.05
C LEU A 670 -3.15 -2.18 -46.08
N LEU A 671 -2.38 -1.26 -45.48
CA LEU A 671 -2.86 -0.21 -44.60
C LEU A 671 -3.13 1.08 -45.36
N LYS A 672 -4.19 1.79 -44.96
CA LYS A 672 -4.50 3.14 -45.46
C LYS A 672 -4.53 4.11 -44.30
N ALA A 673 -3.96 5.29 -44.50
CA ALA A 673 -3.95 6.35 -43.51
C ALA A 673 -4.07 7.72 -44.18
N THR A 674 -4.91 8.56 -43.60
CA THR A 674 -4.97 10.00 -43.89
C THR A 674 -5.00 10.77 -42.57
N ALA A 675 -5.11 12.10 -42.60
CA ALA A 675 -5.30 12.88 -41.38
C ALA A 675 -6.66 12.63 -40.69
N THR A 676 -7.61 11.99 -41.38
CA THR A 676 -8.98 11.78 -40.89
C THR A 676 -9.37 10.32 -40.70
N PHE A 677 -8.54 9.36 -41.12
CA PHE A 677 -8.80 7.95 -40.84
C PHE A 677 -7.55 7.05 -40.89
N LEU A 678 -7.65 5.91 -40.21
CA LEU A 678 -6.75 4.76 -40.28
C LEU A 678 -7.57 3.52 -40.66
N GLU A 679 -7.08 2.69 -41.56
CA GLU A 679 -7.83 1.52 -42.03
C GLU A 679 -6.89 0.34 -42.32
N ASN A 680 -7.26 -0.86 -41.85
CA ASN A 680 -6.63 -2.13 -42.18
C ASN A 680 -7.69 -3.13 -42.69
N GLY A 681 -7.33 -4.42 -42.79
CA GLY A 681 -8.27 -5.47 -43.20
C GLY A 681 -9.44 -5.71 -42.24
N LEU A 682 -9.29 -5.36 -40.96
CA LEU A 682 -10.21 -5.73 -39.87
C LEU A 682 -11.08 -4.57 -39.37
N ILE A 683 -10.53 -3.35 -39.34
CA ILE A 683 -11.19 -2.16 -38.79
C ILE A 683 -10.95 -0.92 -39.65
N LYS A 684 -11.87 0.04 -39.53
CA LYS A 684 -11.69 1.42 -39.99
C LYS A 684 -11.92 2.37 -38.81
N VAL A 685 -10.97 3.24 -38.54
CA VAL A 685 -11.01 4.24 -37.46
C VAL A 685 -11.09 5.62 -38.07
N GLU A 686 -12.15 6.36 -37.79
CA GLU A 686 -12.34 7.74 -38.28
C GLU A 686 -12.05 8.75 -37.17
N ILE A 687 -11.32 9.81 -37.52
CA ILE A 687 -10.87 10.88 -36.62
C ILE A 687 -11.59 12.18 -36.98
N ALA A 688 -12.30 12.74 -36.00
CA ALA A 688 -13.04 13.99 -36.14
C ALA A 688 -12.13 15.22 -36.17
N ASP A 689 -12.70 16.38 -36.49
CA ASP A 689 -11.97 17.65 -36.59
C ASP A 689 -11.35 18.09 -35.26
N ASP A 690 -11.99 17.74 -34.14
CA ASP A 690 -11.51 18.00 -32.78
C ASP A 690 -10.46 16.97 -32.29
N GLY A 691 -10.16 15.95 -33.10
CA GLY A 691 -9.19 14.89 -32.81
C GLY A 691 -9.71 13.69 -32.03
N SER A 692 -10.99 13.70 -31.63
CA SER A 692 -11.66 12.52 -31.09
C SER A 692 -11.90 11.48 -32.19
N ILE A 693 -12.13 10.23 -31.78
CA ILE A 693 -12.46 9.13 -32.70
C ILE A 693 -13.98 9.13 -32.88
N SER A 694 -14.47 9.36 -34.09
CA SER A 694 -15.89 9.42 -34.42
C SER A 694 -16.50 8.06 -34.76
N SER A 695 -15.68 7.11 -35.22
CA SER A 695 -16.10 5.77 -35.60
C SER A 695 -14.97 4.77 -35.40
N ILE A 696 -15.30 3.58 -34.92
CA ILE A 696 -14.46 2.39 -34.99
C ILE A 696 -15.36 1.32 -35.62
N PHE A 697 -15.26 1.15 -36.93
CA PHE A 697 -16.06 0.16 -37.64
C PHE A 697 -15.31 -1.18 -37.69
N ASP A 698 -15.90 -2.22 -37.11
CA ASP A 698 -15.41 -3.60 -37.23
C ASP A 698 -15.95 -4.22 -38.52
N LYS A 699 -15.05 -4.57 -39.43
CA LYS A 699 -15.37 -5.11 -40.76
C LYS A 699 -15.69 -6.60 -40.73
N GLU A 700 -15.17 -7.34 -39.76
CA GLU A 700 -15.43 -8.78 -39.65
C GLU A 700 -16.84 -9.02 -39.11
N GLU A 701 -17.24 -8.26 -38.08
CA GLU A 701 -18.59 -8.35 -37.52
C GLU A 701 -19.57 -7.37 -38.18
N ASN A 702 -19.10 -6.58 -39.15
CA ASN A 702 -19.87 -5.61 -39.95
C ASN A 702 -20.74 -4.67 -39.08
N ARG A 703 -20.14 -4.07 -38.04
CA ARG A 703 -20.85 -3.21 -37.09
C ARG A 703 -20.02 -2.04 -36.61
N GLU A 704 -20.74 -0.97 -36.25
CA GLU A 704 -20.16 0.17 -35.53
C GLU A 704 -19.99 -0.17 -34.04
N VAL A 705 -18.79 0.09 -33.53
CA VAL A 705 -18.41 -0.16 -32.14
C VAL A 705 -18.82 0.99 -31.23
N LEU A 706 -18.89 2.22 -31.75
CA LEU A 706 -19.19 3.41 -30.97
C LEU A 706 -20.66 3.87 -31.13
N SER A 707 -21.28 4.32 -30.03
CA SER A 707 -22.59 5.02 -30.10
C SER A 707 -22.44 6.54 -30.00
N GLY A 708 -21.20 7.01 -29.88
CA GLY A 708 -20.80 8.41 -29.88
C GLY A 708 -19.31 8.51 -30.22
N PHE A 709 -18.59 9.40 -29.57
CA PHE A 709 -17.15 9.56 -29.82
C PHE A 709 -16.34 8.79 -28.77
N ALA A 710 -15.16 8.34 -29.17
CA ALA A 710 -14.10 7.83 -28.29
C ALA A 710 -12.92 8.80 -28.23
N ASN A 711 -12.03 8.62 -27.25
CA ASN A 711 -10.86 9.47 -27.06
C ASN A 711 -11.21 10.98 -26.93
N LYS A 712 -12.34 11.30 -26.31
CA LYS A 712 -12.63 12.69 -25.93
C LYS A 712 -11.79 13.07 -24.73
N LEU A 713 -10.80 13.94 -24.94
CA LEU A 713 -9.91 14.45 -23.90
C LEU A 713 -10.58 15.62 -23.18
N LEU A 714 -10.97 15.40 -21.92
CA LEU A 714 -11.76 16.31 -21.10
C LEU A 714 -11.00 16.71 -19.83
N LEU A 715 -10.94 18.00 -19.54
CA LEU A 715 -10.32 18.56 -18.34
C LEU A 715 -11.42 19.00 -17.37
N TRP A 716 -11.51 18.28 -16.25
CA TRP A 716 -12.50 18.50 -15.20
C TRP A 716 -11.92 19.33 -14.06
N GLU A 717 -12.78 20.06 -13.36
CA GLU A 717 -12.45 20.61 -12.05
C GLU A 717 -12.26 19.47 -11.04
N ASP A 718 -11.19 19.54 -10.24
CA ASP A 718 -10.84 18.52 -9.25
C ASP A 718 -10.61 19.20 -7.90
N LYS A 719 -11.72 19.44 -7.21
CA LYS A 719 -11.79 20.14 -5.92
C LYS A 719 -12.68 19.35 -4.96
N PRO A 720 -12.19 18.23 -4.42
CA PRO A 720 -12.94 17.45 -3.45
C PRO A 720 -13.17 18.24 -2.16
N ILE A 721 -14.10 17.77 -1.32
CA ILE A 721 -14.48 18.42 -0.05
C ILE A 721 -13.31 18.41 0.93
N ASN A 722 -12.63 17.27 1.05
CA ASN A 722 -11.47 17.06 1.90
C ASN A 722 -10.36 16.39 1.09
N TRP A 723 -9.11 16.53 1.55
CA TRP A 723 -7.93 15.77 1.09
C TRP A 723 -7.79 15.62 -0.44
N GLU A 724 -7.32 16.68 -1.11
CA GLU A 724 -7.19 16.72 -2.58
C GLU A 724 -6.41 15.54 -3.15
N SER A 725 -5.31 15.14 -2.52
CA SER A 725 -4.48 14.04 -3.02
C SER A 725 -5.18 12.68 -2.97
N TRP A 726 -6.15 12.51 -2.05
CA TRP A 726 -6.86 11.26 -1.84
C TRP A 726 -8.20 11.20 -2.56
N ASP A 727 -9.02 12.24 -2.46
CA ASP A 727 -10.44 12.15 -2.81
C ASP A 727 -10.75 12.65 -4.22
N ILE A 728 -11.77 12.03 -4.81
CA ILE A 728 -12.58 12.60 -5.88
C ILE A 728 -14.02 12.46 -5.38
N ASN A 729 -14.84 13.51 -5.50
CA ASN A 729 -16.27 13.46 -5.19
C ASN A 729 -17.12 13.46 -6.47
N HIS A 730 -18.24 12.73 -6.45
CA HIS A 730 -19.11 12.50 -7.63
C HIS A 730 -19.54 13.79 -8.35
N PHE A 731 -19.73 14.89 -7.63
CA PHE A 731 -20.19 16.18 -8.18
C PHE A 731 -19.21 16.82 -9.17
N TYR A 732 -17.97 16.32 -9.32
CA TYR A 732 -17.09 16.79 -10.40
C TYR A 732 -17.77 16.66 -11.78
N ARG A 733 -18.63 15.62 -11.95
CA ARG A 733 -19.40 15.42 -13.19
C ARG A 733 -20.58 16.36 -13.37
N GLU A 734 -20.93 17.14 -12.36
CA GLU A 734 -21.93 18.23 -12.46
C GLU A 734 -21.29 19.51 -13.03
N THR A 735 -19.96 19.57 -13.07
CA THR A 735 -19.22 20.68 -13.70
C THR A 735 -19.13 20.51 -15.21
N ILE A 736 -18.82 21.59 -15.94
CA ILE A 736 -18.61 21.54 -17.40
C ILE A 736 -17.11 21.41 -17.65
N PRO A 737 -16.63 20.30 -18.25
CA PRO A 737 -15.20 20.15 -18.54
C PRO A 737 -14.79 21.00 -19.74
N GLU A 738 -13.53 21.42 -19.76
CA GLU A 738 -12.89 21.93 -20.98
C GLU A 738 -12.51 20.76 -21.88
N GLN A 739 -12.88 20.81 -23.17
CA GLN A 739 -12.43 19.83 -24.16
C GLN A 739 -11.12 20.27 -24.82
N ALA A 740 -10.19 19.34 -25.00
CA ALA A 740 -8.93 19.58 -25.71
C ALA A 740 -9.18 20.13 -27.13
N LYS A 741 -8.39 21.14 -27.53
CA LYS A 741 -8.43 21.70 -28.88
C LYS A 741 -7.28 21.13 -29.70
N ARG A 742 -7.60 20.44 -30.80
CA ARG A 742 -6.59 19.94 -31.75
C ARG A 742 -5.90 21.11 -32.45
N ALA A 743 -4.58 21.15 -32.33
CA ALA A 743 -3.72 22.16 -32.92
C ALA A 743 -3.13 21.73 -34.27
N SER A 744 -2.82 20.43 -34.44
CA SER A 744 -2.31 19.88 -35.69
C SER A 744 -2.55 18.38 -35.78
N VAL A 745 -2.63 17.87 -37.01
CA VAL A 745 -2.70 16.44 -37.31
C VAL A 745 -1.85 16.14 -38.55
N GLN A 746 -1.15 15.02 -38.54
CA GLN A 746 -0.43 14.51 -39.71
C GLN A 746 -0.33 12.99 -39.66
N VAL A 747 -0.25 12.35 -40.84
CA VAL A 747 0.18 10.95 -40.92
C VAL A 747 1.68 10.93 -40.61
N GLU A 748 2.05 10.38 -39.45
CA GLU A 748 3.45 10.27 -39.04
C GLU A 748 4.12 9.09 -39.74
N LYS A 749 3.36 8.00 -39.91
CA LYS A 749 3.89 6.75 -40.42
C LYS A 749 2.84 5.94 -41.17
N LEU A 750 3.22 5.44 -42.33
CA LEU A 750 2.47 4.46 -43.10
C LEU A 750 3.48 3.44 -43.65
N THR A 751 3.34 2.20 -43.20
CA THR A 751 4.16 1.04 -43.59
C THR A 751 3.22 -0.14 -43.81
N ASP A 752 3.72 -1.26 -44.32
CA ASP A 752 2.91 -2.48 -44.47
C ASP A 752 2.50 -3.10 -43.12
N LEU A 753 3.21 -2.76 -42.04
CA LEU A 753 2.97 -3.33 -40.71
C LEU A 753 2.10 -2.45 -39.81
N GLN A 754 2.25 -1.13 -39.90
CA GLN A 754 1.54 -0.17 -39.05
C GLN A 754 1.28 1.17 -39.72
N ALA A 755 0.18 1.79 -39.28
CA ALA A 755 -0.21 3.14 -39.65
C ALA A 755 -0.39 3.99 -38.39
N VAL A 756 0.14 5.22 -38.41
CA VAL A 756 0.19 6.12 -37.25
C VAL A 756 -0.18 7.54 -37.66
N ILE A 757 -1.18 8.10 -36.98
CA ILE A 757 -1.50 9.53 -37.00
C ILE A 757 -0.92 10.18 -35.76
N LEU A 758 -0.21 11.29 -35.95
CA LEU A 758 0.25 12.16 -34.88
C LEU A 758 -0.67 13.38 -34.77
N GLN A 759 -1.25 13.57 -33.58
CA GLN A 759 -2.07 14.71 -33.22
C GLN A 759 -1.40 15.53 -32.13
N LYS A 760 -1.57 16.85 -32.16
CA LYS A 760 -1.16 17.74 -31.06
C LYS A 760 -2.35 18.52 -30.56
N PHE A 761 -2.50 18.63 -29.24
CA PHE A 761 -3.60 19.32 -28.58
C PHE A 761 -3.10 20.38 -27.62
N LYS A 762 -3.96 21.38 -27.37
CA LYS A 762 -3.86 22.31 -26.24
C LYS A 762 -5.09 22.11 -25.36
N ILE A 763 -4.89 22.10 -24.04
CA ILE A 763 -5.98 22.02 -23.05
C ILE A 763 -5.51 22.70 -21.77
N GLY A 764 -6.28 23.65 -21.24
CA GLY A 764 -5.83 24.51 -20.14
C GLY A 764 -4.46 25.16 -20.43
N ASN A 765 -3.51 24.96 -19.53
CA ASN A 765 -2.11 25.37 -19.64
C ASN A 765 -1.18 24.27 -20.20
N SER A 766 -1.75 23.11 -20.53
CA SER A 766 -1.03 21.89 -20.89
C SER A 766 -1.04 21.62 -22.41
N LYS A 767 -0.10 20.78 -22.84
CA LYS A 767 0.01 20.33 -24.24
C LYS A 767 0.08 18.81 -24.30
N ILE A 768 -0.59 18.23 -25.27
CA ILE A 768 -0.63 16.79 -25.49
C ILE A 768 -0.13 16.51 -26.90
N GLU A 769 0.85 15.62 -27.03
CA GLU A 769 1.21 14.97 -28.28
C GLU A 769 0.70 13.53 -28.22
N GLN A 770 -0.17 13.15 -29.15
CA GLN A 770 -0.85 11.87 -29.13
C GLN A 770 -0.66 11.14 -30.45
N LYS A 771 -0.28 9.87 -30.39
CA LYS A 771 -0.21 8.97 -31.55
C LYS A 771 -1.39 8.01 -31.51
N VAL A 772 -2.18 7.97 -32.57
CA VAL A 772 -3.22 6.97 -32.78
C VAL A 772 -2.71 6.00 -33.83
N SER A 773 -2.67 4.70 -33.52
CA SER A 773 -2.07 3.70 -34.39
C SER A 773 -2.88 2.41 -34.47
N ILE A 774 -2.80 1.77 -35.65
CA ILE A 774 -3.31 0.42 -35.91
C ILE A 774 -2.23 -0.40 -36.61
N ARG A 775 -2.28 -1.72 -36.43
CA ARG A 775 -1.41 -2.70 -37.13
C ARG A 775 -2.20 -3.43 -38.20
N ASN A 776 -1.54 -3.96 -39.23
CA ASN A 776 -2.21 -4.61 -40.36
C ASN A 776 -3.17 -5.75 -39.96
N ASN A 777 -2.75 -6.59 -39.00
CA ASN A 777 -3.48 -7.78 -38.55
C ASN A 777 -4.01 -7.65 -37.11
N SER A 778 -4.52 -6.48 -36.71
CA SER A 778 -5.06 -6.28 -35.36
C SER A 778 -6.23 -5.30 -35.33
N LYS A 779 -7.20 -5.53 -34.45
CA LYS A 779 -8.29 -4.58 -34.14
C LYS A 779 -7.90 -3.54 -33.07
N LEU A 780 -6.70 -3.66 -32.49
CA LEU A 780 -6.26 -2.78 -31.41
C LEU A 780 -6.01 -1.36 -31.92
N VAL A 781 -6.78 -0.41 -31.40
CA VAL A 781 -6.55 1.02 -31.59
C VAL A 781 -5.69 1.53 -30.45
N LYS A 782 -4.38 1.66 -30.69
CA LYS A 782 -3.39 2.06 -29.68
C LYS A 782 -3.23 3.58 -29.66
N ILE A 783 -3.29 4.17 -28.46
CA ILE A 783 -3.20 5.61 -28.22
C ILE A 783 -2.04 5.90 -27.27
N GLU A 784 -0.94 6.43 -27.81
CA GLU A 784 0.26 6.79 -27.06
C GLU A 784 0.26 8.30 -26.80
N ASN A 785 0.51 8.71 -25.56
CA ASN A 785 0.42 10.11 -25.15
C ASN A 785 1.74 10.60 -24.55
N LYS A 786 2.15 11.80 -24.94
CA LYS A 786 3.15 12.61 -24.24
C LYS A 786 2.49 13.91 -23.80
N VAL A 787 2.42 14.14 -22.50
CA VAL A 787 1.71 15.29 -21.91
C VAL A 787 2.70 16.17 -21.18
N ASP A 788 2.80 17.45 -21.55
CA ASP A 788 3.45 18.50 -20.75
C ASP A 788 2.38 19.06 -19.80
N TRP A 789 2.25 18.44 -18.62
CA TRP A 789 1.16 18.69 -17.67
C TRP A 789 1.50 19.83 -16.71
N LYS A 790 0.64 20.85 -16.68
CA LYS A 790 0.87 22.13 -15.97
C LYS A 790 -0.36 22.65 -15.24
N GLU A 791 -1.36 21.79 -15.04
CA GLU A 791 -2.61 22.19 -14.40
C GLU A 791 -2.48 22.25 -12.87
N ALA A 792 -3.51 22.84 -12.25
CA ALA A 792 -3.68 22.90 -10.80
C ALA A 792 -5.15 22.63 -10.45
N GLN A 793 -5.40 21.68 -9.56
CA GLN A 793 -6.74 21.24 -9.15
C GLN A 793 -7.63 20.86 -10.34
N LYS A 794 -7.02 20.18 -11.31
CA LYS A 794 -7.69 19.61 -12.49
C LYS A 794 -7.44 18.12 -12.62
N MET A 795 -8.37 17.47 -13.32
CA MET A 795 -8.31 16.07 -13.70
C MET A 795 -8.52 15.91 -15.21
N LEU A 796 -7.55 15.31 -15.91
CA LEU A 796 -7.63 15.00 -17.33
C LEU A 796 -8.17 13.58 -17.52
N ARG A 797 -9.21 13.42 -18.35
CA ARG A 797 -9.85 12.13 -18.63
C ARG A 797 -9.99 11.88 -20.13
N ALA A 798 -9.91 10.62 -20.54
CA ALA A 798 -10.25 10.17 -21.88
C ALA A 798 -11.58 9.39 -21.83
N SER A 799 -12.59 9.92 -22.52
CA SER A 799 -13.95 9.38 -22.48
C SER A 799 -14.34 8.76 -23.82
N ALA A 800 -15.05 7.62 -23.77
CA ALA A 800 -15.63 6.95 -24.91
C ALA A 800 -17.05 6.49 -24.65
N LYS A 801 -17.94 6.69 -25.63
CA LYS A 801 -19.31 6.18 -25.60
C LYS A 801 -19.47 5.03 -26.60
N VAL A 802 -19.69 3.82 -26.09
CA VAL A 802 -19.65 2.59 -26.88
C VAL A 802 -21.05 2.08 -27.24
N ASN A 803 -21.15 1.25 -28.26
CA ASN A 803 -22.40 0.62 -28.71
C ASN A 803 -22.55 -0.79 -28.12
N ILE A 804 -22.42 -0.87 -26.79
CA ILE A 804 -22.59 -2.08 -25.99
C ILE A 804 -23.62 -1.78 -24.91
N PHE A 805 -24.57 -2.69 -24.73
CA PHE A 805 -25.57 -2.61 -23.66
C PHE A 805 -25.35 -3.75 -22.67
N THR A 806 -24.95 -3.41 -21.45
CA THR A 806 -24.75 -4.34 -20.34
C THR A 806 -24.97 -3.63 -19.00
N ASN A 807 -25.43 -4.36 -17.99
CA ASN A 807 -25.60 -3.88 -16.62
C ASN A 807 -24.31 -4.05 -15.79
N GLU A 808 -23.30 -4.70 -16.35
CA GLU A 808 -22.05 -5.03 -15.65
C GLU A 808 -20.83 -4.74 -16.52
N ALA A 809 -19.79 -4.21 -15.90
CA ALA A 809 -18.46 -4.07 -16.47
C ALA A 809 -17.51 -5.07 -15.80
N THR A 810 -16.69 -5.75 -16.59
CA THR A 810 -15.72 -6.72 -16.08
C THR A 810 -14.33 -6.07 -16.01
N SER A 811 -13.76 -5.99 -14.82
CA SER A 811 -12.46 -5.33 -14.58
C SER A 811 -11.40 -6.35 -14.21
N GLU A 812 -10.19 -6.19 -14.71
CA GLU A 812 -9.05 -6.98 -14.24
C GLU A 812 -8.68 -6.60 -12.80
N ILE A 813 -8.55 -7.61 -11.96
CA ILE A 813 -7.97 -7.52 -10.62
C ILE A 813 -6.83 -8.54 -10.50
N GLN A 814 -6.21 -8.65 -9.33
CA GLN A 814 -5.14 -9.61 -9.10
C GLN A 814 -5.65 -11.03 -9.35
N PHE A 815 -4.94 -11.80 -10.20
CA PHE A 815 -5.25 -13.20 -10.50
C PHE A 815 -6.67 -13.49 -11.01
N GLY A 816 -7.36 -12.52 -11.62
CA GLY A 816 -8.72 -12.76 -12.14
C GLY A 816 -9.45 -11.48 -12.54
N THR A 817 -10.78 -11.57 -12.56
CA THR A 817 -11.64 -10.45 -12.91
C THR A 817 -12.82 -10.31 -11.95
N ILE A 818 -13.34 -9.10 -11.83
CA ILE A 818 -14.55 -8.80 -11.05
C ILE A 818 -15.55 -8.04 -11.89
N LYS A 819 -16.84 -8.31 -11.66
CA LYS A 819 -17.94 -7.60 -12.29
C LYS A 819 -18.45 -6.48 -11.38
N ARG A 820 -18.66 -5.29 -11.94
CA ARG A 820 -19.20 -4.12 -11.24
C ARG A 820 -20.40 -3.54 -11.98
N PRO A 821 -21.40 -3.00 -11.28
CA PRO A 821 -22.60 -2.45 -11.91
C PRO A 821 -22.31 -1.19 -12.73
N THR A 822 -22.86 -1.13 -13.94
CA THR A 822 -22.83 0.06 -14.80
C THR A 822 -23.96 1.04 -14.49
N HIS A 823 -24.87 0.72 -13.58
CA HIS A 823 -25.98 1.57 -13.15
C HIS A 823 -25.81 2.07 -11.71
N SER A 824 -26.70 2.92 -11.22
CA SER A 824 -26.71 3.47 -9.84
C SER A 824 -28.01 3.12 -9.09
N ASN A 825 -28.47 1.86 -9.15
CA ASN A 825 -29.75 1.45 -8.57
C ASN A 825 -29.78 1.53 -7.03
N THR A 826 -28.65 1.18 -6.39
CA THR A 826 -28.50 1.27 -4.93
C THR A 826 -27.42 2.29 -4.56
N THR A 827 -27.41 2.72 -3.30
CA THR A 827 -26.35 3.58 -2.76
C THR A 827 -24.97 2.91 -2.85
N TRP A 828 -24.89 1.58 -2.85
CA TRP A 828 -23.65 0.82 -3.03
C TRP A 828 -23.16 0.79 -4.49
N ASP A 829 -24.08 0.86 -5.45
CA ASP A 829 -23.77 0.94 -6.88
C ASP A 829 -23.34 2.35 -7.26
N ASP A 830 -24.04 3.34 -6.71
CA ASP A 830 -23.77 4.76 -6.94
C ASP A 830 -22.40 5.18 -6.36
N ALA A 831 -22.04 4.61 -5.20
CA ALA A 831 -20.71 4.82 -4.61
C ALA A 831 -19.55 4.36 -5.52
N LYS A 832 -19.79 3.45 -6.47
CA LYS A 832 -18.78 2.93 -7.43
C LYS A 832 -18.71 3.77 -8.71
N PHE A 833 -18.68 5.10 -8.58
CA PHE A 833 -18.51 5.98 -9.73
C PHE A 833 -17.04 6.06 -10.21
N GLU A 834 -16.06 5.87 -9.34
CA GLU A 834 -14.64 5.72 -9.71
C GLU A 834 -14.13 4.39 -9.14
N ILE A 835 -13.70 3.48 -10.01
CA ILE A 835 -13.30 2.11 -9.67
C ILE A 835 -11.83 1.84 -10.05
N PRO A 836 -11.12 1.01 -9.28
CA PRO A 836 -9.80 0.54 -9.66
C PRO A 836 -9.88 -0.64 -10.63
N ALA A 837 -8.99 -0.67 -11.61
CA ALA A 837 -8.70 -1.86 -12.41
C ALA A 837 -7.21 -1.91 -12.75
N GLN A 838 -6.68 -3.12 -12.97
CA GLN A 838 -5.27 -3.32 -13.30
C GLN A 838 -4.96 -2.83 -14.72
N ARG A 839 -5.06 -3.69 -15.74
CA ARG A 839 -4.69 -3.34 -17.12
C ARG A 839 -5.90 -3.09 -18.01
N PHE A 840 -7.09 -3.59 -17.66
CA PHE A 840 -8.27 -3.37 -18.50
C PHE A 840 -9.61 -3.33 -17.75
N VAL A 841 -10.58 -2.69 -18.39
CA VAL A 841 -12.01 -2.85 -18.14
C VAL A 841 -12.71 -3.21 -19.44
N ASP A 842 -13.62 -4.16 -19.40
CA ASP A 842 -14.41 -4.66 -20.52
C ASP A 842 -15.90 -4.39 -20.34
N LEU A 843 -16.54 -3.92 -21.42
CA LEU A 843 -17.99 -3.95 -21.58
C LEU A 843 -18.33 -4.92 -22.70
N SER A 844 -19.07 -5.98 -22.38
CA SER A 844 -19.46 -6.98 -23.36
C SER A 844 -20.90 -7.44 -23.21
N GLN A 845 -21.48 -7.78 -24.36
CA GLN A 845 -22.66 -8.62 -24.51
C GLN A 845 -22.22 -10.06 -24.78
N SER A 846 -23.16 -10.98 -24.99
CA SER A 846 -22.82 -12.37 -25.33
C SER A 846 -22.13 -12.51 -26.69
N ASP A 847 -22.44 -11.63 -27.64
CA ASP A 847 -21.99 -11.69 -29.03
C ASP A 847 -20.80 -10.78 -29.34
N TYR A 848 -20.58 -9.72 -28.56
CA TYR A 848 -19.61 -8.68 -28.88
C TYR A 848 -19.23 -7.81 -27.68
N GLY A 849 -18.01 -7.27 -27.68
CA GLY A 849 -17.54 -6.40 -26.62
C GLY A 849 -16.45 -5.42 -27.04
N ILE A 850 -16.09 -4.56 -26.10
CA ILE A 850 -14.97 -3.64 -26.23
C ILE A 850 -14.27 -3.46 -24.89
N ALA A 851 -12.95 -3.63 -24.91
CA ALA A 851 -12.09 -3.39 -23.77
C ALA A 851 -11.36 -2.05 -23.88
N LEU A 852 -11.25 -1.36 -22.75
CA LEU A 852 -10.34 -0.24 -22.53
C LEU A 852 -9.11 -0.78 -21.79
N ILE A 853 -7.96 -0.76 -22.45
CA ILE A 853 -6.70 -1.34 -21.97
C ILE A 853 -5.71 -0.21 -21.66
N ASN A 854 -4.89 -0.31 -20.61
CA ASN A 854 -3.91 0.70 -20.20
C ASN A 854 -2.57 0.11 -19.77
N ASP A 855 -1.53 0.95 -19.78
CA ASP A 855 -0.17 0.59 -19.34
C ASP A 855 0.18 1.04 -17.91
N CYS A 856 -0.50 2.04 -17.34
CA CYS A 856 -0.19 2.55 -15.99
C CYS A 856 -1.29 3.44 -15.38
N LYS A 857 -2.56 3.20 -15.72
CA LYS A 857 -3.70 4.00 -15.24
C LYS A 857 -4.70 3.10 -14.52
N TYR A 858 -5.09 3.46 -13.31
CA TYR A 858 -5.89 2.56 -12.46
C TYR A 858 -7.31 3.08 -12.20
N GLY A 859 -7.56 4.40 -12.31
CA GLY A 859 -8.87 5.01 -12.07
C GLY A 859 -9.78 5.01 -13.29
N HIS A 860 -10.96 4.42 -13.16
CA HIS A 860 -11.95 4.30 -14.23
C HIS A 860 -13.34 4.77 -13.78
N PHE A 861 -14.09 5.42 -14.66
CA PHE A 861 -15.52 5.65 -14.50
C PHE A 861 -16.26 4.83 -15.55
N ILE A 862 -17.15 3.95 -15.09
CA ILE A 862 -17.87 3.01 -15.98
C ILE A 862 -19.34 3.00 -15.59
N LYS A 863 -20.13 3.82 -16.29
CA LYS A 863 -21.59 3.89 -16.12
C LYS A 863 -22.27 3.89 -17.48
N ASP A 864 -23.42 3.22 -17.55
CA ASP A 864 -24.15 2.94 -18.78
C ASP A 864 -23.22 2.33 -19.85
N ASN A 865 -23.03 3.04 -20.96
CA ASN A 865 -22.13 2.67 -22.04
C ASN A 865 -20.92 3.62 -22.17
N PHE A 866 -20.52 4.26 -21.06
CA PHE A 866 -19.31 5.07 -20.99
C PHE A 866 -18.12 4.24 -20.50
N LEU A 867 -17.05 4.23 -21.32
CA LEU A 867 -15.71 3.82 -20.93
C LEU A 867 -14.87 5.08 -20.72
N ASP A 868 -14.50 5.38 -19.48
CA ASP A 868 -13.83 6.64 -19.15
C ASP A 868 -12.62 6.39 -18.26
N LEU A 869 -11.43 6.77 -18.77
CA LEU A 869 -10.15 6.59 -18.11
C LEU A 869 -9.66 7.90 -17.48
N ASN A 870 -9.30 7.84 -16.20
CA ASN A 870 -8.66 8.95 -15.51
C ASN A 870 -7.16 8.98 -15.83
N LEU A 871 -6.70 10.00 -16.55
CA LEU A 871 -5.34 10.06 -17.08
C LEU A 871 -4.36 10.72 -16.10
N LEU A 872 -4.68 11.91 -15.62
CA LEU A 872 -3.79 12.72 -14.77
C LEU A 872 -4.63 13.58 -13.82
N ARG A 873 -4.10 13.82 -12.62
CA ARG A 873 -4.64 14.76 -11.64
C ARG A 873 -3.59 15.81 -11.27
N SER A 874 -3.99 16.84 -10.53
CA SER A 874 -3.08 17.91 -10.08
C SER A 874 -3.46 18.50 -8.70
N PRO A 875 -3.61 17.66 -7.65
CA PRO A 875 -3.90 18.13 -6.30
C PRO A 875 -2.77 19.01 -5.75
N LYS A 876 -3.05 19.82 -4.73
CA LYS A 876 -2.10 20.81 -4.16
C LYS A 876 -1.88 20.72 -2.66
N ASP A 877 -2.74 20.01 -1.94
CA ASP A 877 -2.74 19.94 -0.46
C ASP A 877 -1.41 19.47 0.17
N LEU A 878 -0.74 18.48 -0.43
CA LEU A 878 0.54 17.94 0.09
C LEU A 878 1.79 18.42 -0.65
N ASP A 879 1.63 18.81 -1.91
CA ASP A 879 2.71 19.23 -2.80
C ASP A 879 2.15 20.09 -3.93
N GLU A 880 2.53 21.37 -3.92
CA GLU A 880 2.19 22.34 -4.96
C GLU A 880 2.61 21.89 -6.37
N LYS A 881 3.57 20.96 -6.49
CA LYS A 881 4.08 20.44 -7.76
C LYS A 881 3.58 19.03 -8.09
N SER A 882 2.56 18.52 -7.39
CA SER A 882 2.00 17.18 -7.65
C SER A 882 1.69 16.99 -9.14
N ASP A 883 2.30 15.96 -9.73
CA ASP A 883 2.26 15.57 -11.14
C ASP A 883 2.65 16.66 -12.17
N ILE A 884 3.11 17.85 -11.78
CA ILE A 884 3.57 18.89 -12.74
C ILE A 884 4.92 18.49 -13.33
N HIS A 885 4.88 17.76 -14.44
CA HIS A 885 6.03 17.41 -15.27
C HIS A 885 5.54 16.80 -16.60
N LYS A 886 6.47 16.24 -17.36
CA LYS A 886 6.14 15.48 -18.58
C LYS A 886 5.71 14.06 -18.22
N HIS A 887 4.60 13.61 -18.79
CA HIS A 887 4.09 12.25 -18.65
C HIS A 887 4.11 11.52 -19.98
N GLU A 888 4.36 10.22 -19.92
CA GLU A 888 4.23 9.32 -21.07
C GLU A 888 3.45 8.07 -20.65
N PHE A 889 2.37 7.78 -21.36
CA PHE A 889 1.50 6.63 -21.08
C PHE A 889 0.69 6.22 -22.31
N THR A 890 0.16 5.01 -22.27
CA THR A 890 -0.56 4.37 -23.36
C THR A 890 -1.88 3.79 -22.88
N PHE A 891 -2.92 3.97 -23.68
CA PHE A 891 -4.16 3.22 -23.53
C PHE A 891 -4.68 2.81 -24.91
N CYS A 892 -5.58 1.84 -24.95
CA CYS A 892 -6.09 1.28 -26.17
C CYS A 892 -7.60 1.02 -26.08
N TYR A 893 -8.27 1.10 -27.22
CA TYR A 893 -9.61 0.53 -27.41
C TYR A 893 -9.48 -0.76 -28.21
N TYR A 894 -10.07 -1.84 -27.70
CA TYR A 894 -9.99 -3.16 -28.32
C TYR A 894 -11.39 -3.77 -28.50
N PRO A 895 -12.00 -3.64 -29.68
CA PRO A 895 -13.23 -4.37 -29.98
C PRO A 895 -12.93 -5.84 -30.21
N HIS A 896 -13.80 -6.71 -29.68
CA HIS A 896 -13.63 -8.15 -29.78
C HIS A 896 -14.97 -8.87 -29.96
N LYS A 897 -14.89 -10.08 -30.50
CA LYS A 897 -16.05 -10.96 -30.71
C LYS A 897 -16.37 -11.71 -29.42
N GLY A 898 -17.66 -11.81 -29.10
CA GLY A 898 -18.14 -12.49 -27.91
C GLY A 898 -18.02 -11.64 -26.65
N ASN A 899 -18.04 -12.32 -25.51
CA ASN A 899 -17.76 -11.70 -24.21
C ASN A 899 -16.27 -11.76 -23.86
N LEU A 900 -15.88 -11.18 -22.73
CA LEU A 900 -14.48 -11.17 -22.28
C LEU A 900 -13.82 -12.56 -22.32
N ILE A 901 -14.53 -13.60 -21.86
CA ILE A 901 -14.00 -14.96 -21.78
C ILE A 901 -13.73 -15.57 -23.16
N ALA A 902 -14.56 -15.25 -24.15
CA ALA A 902 -14.38 -15.71 -25.53
C ALA A 902 -13.32 -14.88 -26.31
N SER A 903 -12.78 -13.83 -25.71
CA SER A 903 -11.81 -12.90 -26.32
C SER A 903 -10.36 -13.16 -25.91
N ASP A 904 -9.44 -12.56 -26.64
CA ASP A 904 -8.00 -12.46 -26.35
C ASP A 904 -7.63 -11.15 -25.60
N THR A 905 -8.60 -10.47 -25.00
CA THR A 905 -8.40 -9.18 -24.29
C THR A 905 -7.33 -9.26 -23.21
N LEU A 906 -7.34 -10.32 -22.39
CA LEU A 906 -6.33 -10.52 -21.33
C LEU A 906 -4.92 -10.61 -21.93
N GLU A 907 -4.76 -11.42 -22.97
CA GLU A 907 -3.49 -11.61 -23.67
C GLU A 907 -2.98 -10.29 -24.24
N ILE A 908 -3.85 -9.52 -24.90
CA ILE A 908 -3.51 -8.21 -25.47
C ILE A 908 -3.14 -7.20 -24.39
N ALA A 909 -3.86 -7.19 -23.27
CA ALA A 909 -3.56 -6.32 -22.14
C ALA A 909 -2.18 -6.62 -21.54
N HIS A 910 -1.81 -7.89 -21.42
CA HIS A 910 -0.46 -8.28 -21.01
C HIS A 910 0.60 -7.93 -22.05
N LYS A 911 0.36 -8.18 -23.34
CA LYS A 911 1.29 -7.82 -24.43
C LYS A 911 1.61 -6.32 -24.48
N LEU A 912 0.66 -5.46 -24.11
CA LEU A 912 0.89 -4.01 -23.98
C LEU A 912 1.83 -3.67 -22.81
N ASN A 913 1.67 -4.35 -21.69
CA ASN A 913 2.36 -4.06 -20.43
C ASN A 913 3.72 -4.77 -20.30
N ASP A 914 3.95 -5.79 -21.12
CA ASP A 914 5.17 -6.61 -21.14
C ASP A 914 5.78 -6.60 -22.56
N PRO A 915 6.64 -5.62 -22.88
CA PRO A 915 7.34 -5.54 -24.16
C PRO A 915 8.38 -6.65 -24.30
N VAL A 916 8.54 -7.17 -25.52
CA VAL A 916 9.56 -8.18 -25.82
C VAL A 916 10.98 -7.66 -25.52
N ILE A 917 11.85 -8.56 -25.08
CA ILE A 917 13.26 -8.23 -24.81
C ILE A 917 14.06 -8.44 -26.09
N PHE A 918 14.52 -7.34 -26.69
CA PHE A 918 15.37 -7.35 -27.89
C PHE A 918 16.82 -7.03 -27.54
N HIS A 919 17.75 -7.91 -27.90
CA HIS A 919 19.17 -7.76 -27.54
C HIS A 919 20.12 -8.26 -28.65
N PRO A 920 21.22 -7.54 -28.96
CA PRO A 920 22.25 -8.03 -29.88
C PRO A 920 23.06 -9.17 -29.26
N ILE A 921 23.43 -10.19 -30.05
CA ILE A 921 24.17 -11.35 -29.54
C ILE A 921 25.36 -11.70 -30.43
N LYS A 922 26.42 -12.26 -29.83
CA LYS A 922 27.61 -12.68 -30.60
C LYS A 922 27.39 -14.02 -31.30
N ASN A 923 26.89 -15.01 -30.56
CA ASN A 923 26.73 -16.39 -31.01
C ASN A 923 25.24 -16.72 -31.12
N LEU A 924 24.81 -17.23 -32.28
CA LEU A 924 23.45 -17.72 -32.43
C LEU A 924 23.25 -19.01 -31.61
N PRO A 925 22.09 -19.19 -30.95
CA PRO A 925 21.73 -20.46 -30.34
C PRO A 925 21.62 -21.59 -31.39
N GLU A 926 21.74 -22.83 -30.94
CA GLU A 926 21.58 -24.02 -31.78
C GLU A 926 20.18 -24.08 -32.41
N LYS A 927 19.14 -23.89 -31.58
CA LYS A 927 17.77 -23.73 -32.04
C LYS A 927 17.49 -22.25 -32.33
N ARG A 928 16.98 -21.95 -33.52
CA ARG A 928 16.62 -20.57 -33.92
C ARG A 928 15.39 -20.05 -33.17
N SER A 929 14.50 -20.94 -32.76
CA SER A 929 13.35 -20.61 -31.91
C SER A 929 13.14 -21.71 -30.86
N PHE A 930 12.82 -21.31 -29.63
CA PHE A 930 12.64 -22.24 -28.53
C PHE A 930 11.72 -21.68 -27.44
N GLY A 931 10.70 -22.44 -27.03
CA GLY A 931 9.85 -22.15 -25.87
C GLY A 931 10.21 -23.04 -24.69
N PHE A 932 10.40 -22.49 -23.50
CA PHE A 932 10.78 -23.28 -22.31
C PHE A 932 9.55 -23.94 -21.67
N TYR A 933 8.42 -23.23 -21.66
CA TYR A 933 7.17 -23.66 -21.04
C TYR A 933 6.00 -23.36 -21.97
N GLN A 934 5.22 -24.37 -22.34
CA GLN A 934 4.07 -24.22 -23.24
C GLN A 934 2.80 -24.79 -22.60
N ILE A 935 1.75 -23.99 -22.60
CA ILE A 935 0.43 -24.40 -22.11
C ILE A 935 -0.41 -24.85 -23.31
N GLN A 936 -0.89 -26.08 -23.29
CA GLN A 936 -1.96 -26.56 -24.17
C GLN A 936 -3.27 -26.54 -23.39
N GLY A 937 -4.23 -25.75 -23.86
CA GLY A 937 -5.51 -25.51 -23.19
C GLY A 937 -5.85 -24.02 -23.19
N GLN A 938 -6.90 -23.64 -22.48
CA GLN A 938 -7.40 -22.26 -22.41
C GLN A 938 -7.54 -21.81 -20.95
N ASN A 939 -7.76 -20.52 -20.74
CA ASN A 939 -8.18 -19.91 -19.47
C ASN A 939 -7.18 -19.96 -18.30
N VAL A 940 -5.96 -20.46 -18.51
CA VAL A 940 -4.89 -20.49 -17.50
C VAL A 940 -3.71 -19.67 -17.97
N LYS A 941 -3.17 -18.85 -17.07
CA LYS A 941 -1.96 -18.06 -17.29
C LYS A 941 -0.83 -18.57 -16.40
N LEU A 942 0.37 -18.74 -16.96
CA LEU A 942 1.61 -18.86 -16.18
C LEU A 942 2.12 -17.46 -15.83
N GLU A 943 1.99 -17.09 -14.56
CA GLU A 943 2.29 -15.74 -14.04
C GLU A 943 3.75 -15.57 -13.65
N THR A 944 4.36 -16.57 -13.00
CA THR A 944 5.68 -16.39 -12.39
C THR A 944 6.52 -17.62 -12.60
N ILE A 945 7.77 -17.39 -13.01
CA ILE A 945 8.83 -18.38 -13.08
C ILE A 945 10.02 -17.81 -12.32
N LYS A 946 10.41 -18.46 -11.22
CA LYS A 946 11.55 -18.04 -10.41
C LYS A 946 12.27 -19.24 -9.81
N ARG A 947 13.49 -19.03 -9.31
CA ARG A 947 14.16 -20.08 -8.54
C ARG A 947 13.44 -20.30 -7.20
N ALA A 948 13.35 -21.55 -6.75
CA ALA A 948 12.83 -21.85 -5.42
C ALA A 948 13.73 -21.25 -4.33
N GLU A 949 13.13 -20.80 -3.23
CA GLU A 949 13.82 -20.13 -2.13
C GLU A 949 14.88 -21.02 -1.48
N ASN A 950 14.55 -22.31 -1.34
CA ASN A 950 15.43 -23.36 -0.84
C ASN A 950 16.55 -23.74 -1.84
N GLY A 951 16.57 -23.13 -3.03
CA GLY A 951 17.53 -23.36 -4.10
C GLY A 951 17.31 -24.62 -4.93
N LYS A 952 16.29 -25.44 -4.60
CA LYS A 952 15.98 -26.72 -5.23
C LYS A 952 14.88 -26.55 -6.27
N GLY A 953 15.29 -26.45 -7.53
CA GLY A 953 14.35 -26.35 -8.65
C GLY A 953 13.79 -24.94 -8.88
N THR A 954 12.73 -24.89 -9.68
CA THR A 954 12.08 -23.68 -10.18
C THR A 954 10.61 -23.67 -9.78
N ILE A 955 10.13 -22.52 -9.29
CA ILE A 955 8.74 -22.26 -8.95
C ILE A 955 8.02 -21.72 -10.18
N LEU A 956 6.92 -22.37 -10.53
CA LEU A 956 5.95 -21.95 -11.54
C LEU A 956 4.63 -21.63 -10.84
N ARG A 957 4.12 -20.41 -11.01
CA ARG A 957 2.81 -20.01 -10.49
C ARG A 957 1.85 -19.76 -11.62
N LEU A 958 0.71 -20.44 -11.58
CA LEU A 958 -0.34 -20.35 -12.57
C LEU A 958 -1.66 -19.95 -11.92
N TYR A 959 -2.53 -19.30 -12.68
CA TYR A 959 -3.90 -19.06 -12.24
C TYR A 959 -4.91 -19.20 -13.38
N GLU A 960 -6.10 -19.67 -13.05
CA GLU A 960 -7.26 -19.63 -13.93
C GLU A 960 -7.85 -18.21 -13.91
N TYR A 961 -8.19 -17.65 -15.08
CA TYR A 961 -8.60 -16.25 -15.18
C TYR A 961 -10.00 -16.04 -15.76
N ALA A 962 -10.67 -17.10 -16.21
CA ALA A 962 -11.98 -17.00 -16.87
C ALA A 962 -13.16 -17.29 -15.93
N GLY A 963 -12.91 -17.70 -14.69
CA GLY A 963 -13.95 -18.15 -13.76
C GLY A 963 -14.55 -19.49 -14.18
N SER A 964 -13.75 -20.37 -14.77
CA SER A 964 -14.17 -21.66 -15.31
C SER A 964 -13.33 -22.84 -14.81
N ASN A 965 -13.92 -24.04 -14.74
CA ASN A 965 -13.13 -25.25 -14.53
C ASN A 965 -12.27 -25.49 -15.78
N SER A 966 -10.95 -25.54 -15.59
CA SER A 966 -10.00 -25.61 -16.69
C SER A 966 -9.08 -26.82 -16.55
N LYS A 967 -8.80 -27.50 -17.66
CA LYS A 967 -7.77 -28.55 -17.77
C LYS A 967 -6.75 -28.13 -18.81
N ILE A 968 -5.48 -28.19 -18.44
CA ILE A 968 -4.37 -27.81 -19.33
C ILE A 968 -3.26 -28.85 -19.25
N ILE A 969 -2.48 -28.96 -20.32
CA ILE A 969 -1.22 -29.70 -20.34
C ILE A 969 -0.08 -28.68 -20.35
N LEU A 970 0.74 -28.69 -19.31
CA LEU A 970 1.96 -27.90 -19.22
C LEU A 970 3.13 -28.72 -19.78
N ASN A 971 3.64 -28.32 -20.94
CA ASN A 971 4.83 -28.91 -21.53
C ASN A 971 6.07 -28.16 -21.03
N ILE A 972 7.02 -28.92 -20.48
CA ILE A 972 8.30 -28.41 -19.99
C ILE A 972 9.38 -29.00 -20.90
N LEU A 973 9.96 -28.19 -21.78
CA LEU A 973 10.89 -28.66 -22.80
C LEU A 973 12.33 -28.84 -22.27
N LYS A 974 12.44 -29.31 -21.03
CA LYS A 974 13.68 -29.64 -20.32
C LYS A 974 13.40 -30.81 -19.38
N ASP A 975 14.30 -31.80 -19.38
CA ASP A 975 14.19 -32.98 -18.52
C ASP A 975 14.09 -32.59 -17.05
N TRP A 976 13.09 -33.14 -16.35
CA TRP A 976 12.84 -32.91 -14.93
C TRP A 976 12.74 -34.24 -14.16
N LYS A 977 13.02 -34.18 -12.86
CA LYS A 977 13.04 -35.33 -11.93
C LYS A 977 11.75 -35.47 -11.15
N SER A 978 11.18 -34.36 -10.69
CA SER A 978 9.94 -34.36 -9.92
C SER A 978 9.21 -33.02 -9.99
N VAL A 979 7.90 -33.09 -9.79
CA VAL A 979 6.98 -31.96 -9.71
C VAL A 979 6.24 -32.02 -8.37
N ILE A 980 6.23 -30.91 -7.64
CA ILE A 980 5.57 -30.81 -6.34
C ILE A 980 4.64 -29.60 -6.37
N GLU A 981 3.36 -29.78 -6.10
CA GLU A 981 2.44 -28.66 -5.82
C GLU A 981 2.78 -28.08 -4.45
N THR A 982 2.90 -26.75 -4.38
CA THR A 982 3.21 -26.00 -3.17
C THR A 982 2.13 -24.97 -2.89
N ASP A 983 2.11 -24.47 -1.65
CA ASP A 983 1.40 -23.22 -1.35
C ASP A 983 2.14 -22.01 -1.97
N LEU A 984 1.61 -20.79 -1.74
CA LEU A 984 2.21 -19.56 -2.27
C LEU A 984 3.54 -19.17 -1.59
N LEU A 985 3.85 -19.78 -0.45
CA LEU A 985 5.11 -19.62 0.29
C LEU A 985 6.14 -20.72 -0.03
N GLU A 986 5.82 -21.59 -0.99
CA GLU A 986 6.67 -22.68 -1.47
C GLU A 986 6.77 -23.87 -0.51
N ASN A 987 5.84 -24.01 0.44
CA ASN A 987 5.72 -25.20 1.28
C ASN A 987 5.05 -26.34 0.51
N ASP A 988 5.60 -27.55 0.64
CA ASP A 988 5.18 -28.72 -0.11
C ASP A 988 3.77 -29.16 0.30
N LEU A 989 2.89 -29.39 -0.68
CA LEU A 989 1.54 -29.93 -0.46
C LEU A 989 1.43 -31.38 -0.92
N LYS A 990 1.73 -31.63 -2.20
CA LYS A 990 1.68 -32.99 -2.79
C LYS A 990 2.57 -33.13 -4.01
N SER A 991 3.06 -34.34 -4.26
CA SER A 991 3.74 -34.68 -5.51
C SER A 991 2.74 -34.81 -6.65
N ILE A 992 3.16 -34.40 -7.85
CA ILE A 992 2.37 -34.52 -9.07
C ILE A 992 3.03 -35.56 -9.97
N GLU A 993 2.25 -36.56 -10.38
CA GLU A 993 2.67 -37.52 -11.41
C GLU A 993 2.60 -36.85 -12.78
N GLY A 994 3.59 -37.10 -13.62
CA GLY A 994 3.65 -36.55 -14.98
C GLY A 994 4.37 -37.51 -15.92
N GLU A 995 4.11 -37.33 -17.22
CA GLU A 995 4.81 -38.05 -18.27
C GLU A 995 6.09 -37.30 -18.66
N PHE A 996 6.97 -37.95 -19.43
CA PHE A 996 8.22 -37.34 -19.86
C PHE A 996 7.96 -36.00 -20.60
N ASN A 997 8.35 -34.87 -19.98
CA ASN A 997 8.20 -33.49 -20.46
C ASN A 997 6.78 -32.86 -20.46
N SER A 998 5.77 -33.49 -19.85
CA SER A 998 4.42 -32.91 -19.76
C SER A 998 3.71 -33.21 -18.45
N ILE A 999 2.84 -32.29 -18.02
CA ILE A 999 2.07 -32.41 -16.77
C ILE A 999 0.63 -31.98 -17.04
N GLU A 1000 -0.35 -32.83 -16.72
CA GLU A 1000 -1.76 -32.46 -16.76
C GLU A 1000 -2.17 -31.76 -15.47
N LEU A 1001 -2.75 -30.56 -15.59
CA LEU A 1001 -3.14 -29.73 -14.46
C LEU A 1001 -4.61 -29.33 -14.59
N GLU A 1002 -5.32 -29.42 -13.47
CA GLU A 1002 -6.72 -29.00 -13.36
C GLU A 1002 -6.84 -27.77 -12.45
N PHE A 1003 -7.76 -26.87 -12.76
CA PHE A 1003 -8.02 -25.65 -12.01
C PHE A 1003 -9.52 -25.44 -11.81
N ASN A 1004 -9.91 -25.04 -10.61
CA ASN A 1004 -11.23 -24.48 -10.34
C ASN A 1004 -11.31 -23.01 -10.82
N PRO A 1005 -12.52 -22.43 -10.94
CA PRO A 1005 -12.70 -21.01 -11.24
C PRO A 1005 -11.81 -20.11 -10.38
N PHE A 1006 -11.02 -19.26 -11.04
CA PHE A 1006 -10.09 -18.30 -10.43
C PHE A 1006 -9.00 -18.91 -9.52
N GLU A 1007 -8.75 -20.21 -9.59
CA GLU A 1007 -7.80 -20.87 -8.70
C GLU A 1007 -6.35 -20.55 -9.06
N ILE A 1008 -5.54 -20.25 -8.04
CA ILE A 1008 -4.10 -20.03 -8.11
C ILE A 1008 -3.39 -21.31 -7.66
N LYS A 1009 -2.49 -21.84 -8.48
CA LYS A 1009 -1.64 -23.00 -8.12
C LYS A 1009 -0.17 -22.70 -8.32
N THR A 1010 0.66 -23.24 -7.44
CA THR A 1010 2.11 -23.10 -7.49
C THR A 1010 2.75 -24.48 -7.54
N TYR A 1011 3.74 -24.65 -8.41
CA TYR A 1011 4.46 -25.91 -8.60
C TYR A 1011 5.96 -25.67 -8.52
N ARG A 1012 6.67 -26.56 -7.84
CA ARG A 1012 8.13 -26.63 -7.84
C ARG A 1012 8.59 -27.77 -8.77
N ILE A 1013 9.38 -27.41 -9.77
CA ILE A 1013 9.96 -28.34 -10.75
C ILE A 1013 11.43 -28.54 -10.42
N GLU A 1014 11.82 -29.77 -10.12
CA GLU A 1014 13.22 -30.13 -9.86
C GLU A 1014 13.84 -30.74 -11.12
N PHE A 1015 14.87 -30.09 -11.67
CA PHE A 1015 15.59 -30.52 -12.89
C PHE A 1015 16.75 -31.47 -12.59
#